data_AF-A0A811SJG7-F1
#
_entry.id   AF-A0A811SJG7-F1
#
_cell.length_a   1.000
_cell.length_b   1.000
_cell.length_c   1.000
_cell.angle_alpha   90.00
_cell.angle_beta   90.00
_cell.angle_gamma   90.00
#
_symmetry.space_group_name_H-M   'P 1'
#
loop_
_entity.id
_entity.type
_entity.pdbx_description
1 polymer ?
#
loop_
_entity_poly.entity_id
_entity_poly.type
_entity_poly.pdbx_seq_one_letter_code
_entity_poly.pdbx_strand_id
1 'polypeptide(L)'
;MGRDERFPVWEAALGAGVAAAFAAGLVGVYLSMPDSDYSFLKLPRNLEELQILTGHLENYTSDYTLQVLVGYCAVYIFMQTFMIPGTIFMSLLAGALFGQLRGVALVVFAATAGASSCYFLSKMIGKPLVFTLWPDKLSFFQRQVAQRREKLLNYMLFLRVTPTLPNTFINLASPIVDVPYHTFLLGTLIGLIPAAYVTVRAGIALGELTSLSDLYDTQSIALLFLIGVVSVTPALLGKGEAQEKPSEMASSESSRADDATWVTQQPHCWPVGLPKLNWDRPHLRRCGEQAATAAAKHGQAGERWRGSGAPAHRICSGFFAAQPSPQRRRRRRASDSFSVLTIEAMRDYHLSKAYELHIPEDPEVSYGLKWAIAGKGVIVKDKVFHNLETSELQEGGATYPDCLSGIPLHVRGDVIGGVPGVSKAQFAKLLKLVTFHLSSISCLYVQDGAIGSSAECDAKVRVISDNPSAVMLLSNVLWKIPDRAISHDTSPLTIYATSSISNNVKTILGSGTQYANGFAAADIERSSLILCGKAFADSALVKDALTAMTAPILSARGGLPVPGWLLCFGGSIVLLFAPVEIMMSCLEIHNALLSIDCGVVISSKGSTVLFPTKARREPKLFTKPTAVIIVSSDSTGAIPSVSKLSAGQAAYHFLTGYHDGKFVPAYSRAPSPADPLALASSLFSHLKEDDTPAYLINAKHSGKYIDDNGFMKLLKLALSHNLPDIKTDDFRVGELKGKYRNFLSSKFGKCLPEEFSF
;
A
#
# COMPACT_ATOMS: atom_id res chain seq x y z
N MET A 1 39.85 3.78 -24.81
CA MET A 1 39.09 5.01 -25.14
C MET A 1 37.97 5.15 -24.12
N GLY A 2 38.08 6.10 -23.20
CA GLY A 2 36.90 6.62 -22.51
C GLY A 2 36.04 7.42 -23.49
N ARG A 3 34.75 7.56 -23.21
CA ARG A 3 33.81 8.38 -23.98
C ARG A 3 33.02 9.20 -22.97
N ASP A 4 32.97 10.53 -23.15
CA ASP A 4 32.50 11.46 -22.12
C ASP A 4 31.11 11.14 -21.55
N GLU A 5 31.01 11.12 -20.22
CA GLU A 5 29.75 11.10 -19.48
C GLU A 5 29.08 12.50 -19.48
N ARG A 6 28.81 13.02 -20.68
CA ARG A 6 27.96 14.20 -20.86
C ARG A 6 26.71 13.78 -21.61
N PHE A 7 25.54 14.15 -21.06
CA PHE A 7 24.28 14.13 -21.79
C PHE A 7 24.48 14.80 -23.17
N PRO A 8 24.21 14.11 -24.30
CA PRO A 8 24.39 14.72 -25.60
C PRO A 8 23.40 15.87 -25.80
N VAL A 9 23.87 17.10 -25.62
CA VAL A 9 23.08 18.34 -25.83
C VAL A 9 22.44 18.35 -27.23
N TRP A 10 23.09 17.71 -28.20
CA TRP A 10 22.59 17.46 -29.55
C TRP A 10 21.29 16.62 -29.60
N GLU A 11 21.14 15.58 -28.78
CA GLU A 11 19.93 14.74 -28.76
C GLU A 11 18.73 15.51 -28.16
N ALA A 12 18.98 16.33 -27.14
CA ALA A 12 17.98 17.25 -26.60
C ALA A 12 17.59 18.35 -27.59
N ALA A 13 18.57 18.94 -28.29
CA ALA A 13 18.34 19.94 -29.34
C ALA A 13 17.56 19.35 -30.53
N LEU A 14 17.85 18.10 -30.91
CA LEU A 14 17.11 17.38 -31.95
C LEU A 14 15.65 17.13 -31.54
N GLY A 15 15.42 16.73 -30.28
CA GLY A 15 14.07 16.60 -29.72
C GLY A 15 13.30 17.92 -29.72
N ALA A 16 13.95 19.01 -29.33
CA ALA A 16 13.37 20.36 -29.39
C ALA A 16 13.06 20.79 -30.84
N GLY A 17 13.94 20.46 -31.80
CA GLY A 17 13.71 20.72 -33.22
C GLY A 17 12.51 19.96 -33.79
N VAL A 18 12.35 18.68 -33.43
CA VAL A 18 11.16 17.88 -33.80
C VAL A 18 9.89 18.46 -33.17
N ALA A 19 9.94 18.87 -31.90
CA ALA A 19 8.81 19.53 -31.24
C ALA A 19 8.44 20.88 -31.89
N ALA A 20 9.44 21.69 -32.26
CA ALA A 20 9.25 22.96 -32.95
C ALA A 20 8.64 22.78 -34.35
N ALA A 21 9.11 21.78 -35.11
CA ALA A 21 8.54 21.46 -36.42
C ALA A 21 7.07 20.99 -36.31
N PHE A 22 6.74 20.18 -35.31
CA PHE A 22 5.36 19.76 -35.02
C PHE A 22 4.46 20.94 -34.58
N ALA A 23 4.98 21.85 -33.75
CA ALA A 23 4.27 23.05 -33.33
C ALA A 23 4.05 24.02 -34.51
N ALA A 24 5.05 24.21 -35.38
CA ALA A 24 4.94 25.00 -36.59
C ALA A 24 3.91 24.39 -37.57
N GLY A 25 3.82 23.06 -37.66
CA GLY A 25 2.78 22.37 -38.42
C GLY A 25 1.37 22.64 -37.88
N LEU A 26 1.18 22.59 -36.55
CA LEU A 26 -0.09 22.95 -35.91
C LEU A 26 -0.46 24.42 -36.13
N VAL A 27 0.50 25.34 -36.01
CA VAL A 27 0.29 26.77 -36.29
C VAL A 27 -0.04 26.99 -37.76
N GLY A 28 0.61 26.28 -38.69
CA GLY A 28 0.29 26.33 -40.13
C GLY A 28 -1.13 25.86 -40.44
N VAL A 29 -1.61 24.80 -39.76
CA VAL A 29 -3.01 24.34 -39.90
C VAL A 29 -3.99 25.35 -39.29
N TYR A 30 -3.68 25.92 -38.12
CA TYR A 30 -4.50 26.97 -37.49
C TYR A 30 -4.62 28.21 -38.39
N LEU A 31 -3.51 28.67 -38.98
CA LEU A 31 -3.48 29.77 -39.96
C LEU A 31 -4.11 29.42 -41.32
N SER A 32 -4.49 28.16 -41.55
CA SER A 32 -5.18 27.71 -42.77
C SER A 32 -6.70 27.66 -42.62
N MET A 33 -7.25 28.01 -41.45
CA MET A 33 -8.69 28.05 -41.20
C MET A 33 -9.23 29.51 -41.33
N PRO A 34 -10.38 29.75 -41.98
CA PRO A 34 -10.89 31.10 -42.30
C PRO A 34 -11.30 31.93 -41.06
N ASP A 35 -11.15 33.26 -41.12
CA ASP A 35 -11.40 34.17 -39.99
C ASP A 35 -12.80 34.00 -39.35
N SER A 36 -12.82 33.37 -38.18
CA SER A 36 -14.02 33.11 -37.38
C SER A 36 -13.64 32.94 -35.89
N ASP A 37 -14.62 32.96 -34.98
CA ASP A 37 -14.35 33.11 -33.54
C ASP A 37 -13.86 31.80 -32.89
N TYR A 38 -12.57 31.52 -33.02
CA TYR A 38 -11.92 30.27 -32.56
C TYR A 38 -11.84 30.09 -31.03
N SER A 39 -12.51 30.92 -30.24
CA SER A 39 -12.53 30.82 -28.77
C SER A 39 -13.10 29.50 -28.22
N PHE A 40 -13.80 28.73 -29.05
CA PHE A 40 -14.32 27.38 -28.75
C PHE A 40 -13.33 26.23 -29.01
N LEU A 41 -12.25 26.41 -29.79
CA LEU A 41 -11.28 25.34 -30.13
C LEU A 41 -10.30 25.01 -28.97
N LYS A 42 -10.86 24.67 -27.81
CA LYS A 42 -10.11 24.20 -26.63
C LYS A 42 -10.13 22.67 -26.60
N LEU A 43 -8.98 22.08 -26.29
CA LEU A 43 -8.87 20.62 -26.14
C LEU A 43 -9.74 20.16 -24.95
N PRO A 44 -10.76 19.31 -25.17
CA PRO A 44 -11.75 19.00 -24.14
C PRO A 44 -11.16 18.13 -23.03
N ARG A 45 -11.48 18.50 -21.79
CA ARG A 45 -10.99 17.86 -20.55
C ARG A 45 -12.08 17.09 -19.81
N ASN A 46 -13.33 17.33 -20.16
CA ASN A 46 -14.52 16.67 -19.63
C ASN A 46 -15.54 16.43 -20.75
N LEU A 47 -16.63 15.75 -20.41
CA LEU A 47 -17.64 15.30 -21.38
C LEU A 47 -18.54 16.45 -21.89
N GLU A 48 -18.76 17.46 -21.06
CA GLU A 48 -19.57 18.66 -21.35
C GLU A 48 -18.84 19.60 -22.33
N GLU A 49 -17.56 19.88 -22.10
CA GLU A 49 -16.67 20.55 -23.06
C GLU A 49 -16.62 19.81 -24.40
N LEU A 50 -16.61 18.47 -24.38
CA LEU A 50 -16.62 17.66 -25.60
C LEU A 50 -17.96 17.76 -26.36
N GLN A 51 -19.10 17.73 -25.67
CA GLN A 51 -20.43 17.94 -26.27
C GLN A 51 -20.54 19.33 -26.91
N ILE A 52 -20.10 20.39 -26.19
CA ILE A 52 -20.08 21.76 -26.69
C ILE A 52 -19.15 21.90 -27.91
N LEU A 53 -17.95 21.32 -27.87
CA LEU A 53 -17.02 21.33 -29.00
C LEU A 53 -17.57 20.58 -30.21
N THR A 54 -18.25 19.45 -29.99
CA THR A 54 -18.91 18.66 -31.03
C THR A 54 -19.97 19.48 -31.75
N GLY A 55 -20.90 20.10 -31.03
CA GLY A 55 -21.98 20.89 -31.66
C GLY A 55 -21.50 22.09 -32.48
N HIS A 56 -20.37 22.70 -32.11
CA HIS A 56 -19.74 23.73 -32.96
C HIS A 56 -19.05 23.13 -34.20
N LEU A 57 -18.38 21.98 -34.05
CA LEU A 57 -17.67 21.30 -35.14
C LEU A 57 -18.61 20.59 -36.14
N GLU A 58 -19.78 20.10 -35.73
CA GLU A 58 -20.75 19.47 -36.65
C GLU A 58 -21.20 20.45 -37.74
N ASN A 59 -21.60 21.66 -37.34
CA ASN A 59 -21.96 22.75 -38.26
C ASN A 59 -20.80 23.09 -39.22
N TYR A 60 -19.56 23.12 -38.72
CA TYR A 60 -18.37 23.46 -39.51
C TYR A 60 -17.89 22.31 -40.43
N THR A 61 -18.18 21.06 -40.07
CA THR A 61 -17.76 19.85 -40.80
C THR A 61 -18.54 19.68 -42.10
N SER A 62 -19.75 20.26 -42.21
CA SER A 62 -20.51 20.39 -43.46
C SER A 62 -19.69 21.06 -44.56
N ASP A 63 -19.08 22.20 -44.24
CA ASP A 63 -18.57 23.13 -45.25
C ASP A 63 -17.04 23.00 -45.44
N TYR A 64 -16.31 22.61 -44.39
CA TYR A 64 -14.85 22.55 -44.37
C TYR A 64 -14.29 21.18 -43.96
N THR A 65 -14.95 20.08 -44.35
CA THR A 65 -14.64 18.70 -43.93
C THR A 65 -13.14 18.35 -44.01
N LEU A 66 -12.45 18.75 -45.08
CA LEU A 66 -11.03 18.45 -45.28
C LEU A 66 -10.11 19.18 -44.27
N GLN A 67 -10.43 20.43 -43.92
CA GLN A 67 -9.66 21.20 -42.93
C GLN A 67 -9.86 20.63 -41.52
N VAL A 68 -11.10 20.28 -41.17
CA VAL A 68 -11.42 19.60 -39.90
C VAL A 68 -10.68 18.26 -39.80
N LEU A 69 -10.66 17.47 -40.89
CA LEU A 69 -9.96 16.18 -40.95
C LEU A 69 -8.44 16.34 -40.74
N VAL A 70 -7.81 17.31 -41.41
CA VAL A 70 -6.37 17.59 -41.27
C VAL A 70 -6.03 18.13 -39.87
N GLY A 71 -6.83 19.06 -39.34
CA GLY A 71 -6.68 19.58 -37.97
C GLY A 71 -6.83 18.50 -36.91
N TYR A 72 -7.84 17.65 -37.02
CA TYR A 72 -8.02 16.48 -36.16
C TYR A 72 -6.78 15.57 -36.18
N CYS A 73 -6.29 15.22 -37.37
CA CYS A 73 -5.10 14.38 -37.52
C CYS A 73 -3.87 15.04 -36.90
N ALA A 74 -3.62 16.32 -37.16
CA ALA A 74 -2.46 17.04 -36.64
C ALA A 74 -2.47 17.09 -35.10
N VAL A 75 -3.61 17.43 -34.47
CA VAL A 75 -3.75 17.48 -33.02
C VAL A 75 -3.61 16.08 -32.40
N TYR A 76 -4.26 15.06 -32.97
CA TYR A 76 -4.17 13.69 -32.45
C TYR A 76 -2.74 13.14 -32.54
N ILE A 77 -2.09 13.29 -33.70
CA ILE A 77 -0.71 12.83 -33.92
C ILE A 77 0.24 13.57 -32.98
N PHE A 78 0.07 14.88 -32.80
CA PHE A 78 0.85 15.68 -31.84
C PHE A 78 0.73 15.13 -30.41
N MET A 79 -0.50 15.01 -29.90
CA MET A 79 -0.74 14.49 -28.54
C MET A 79 -0.13 13.11 -28.34
N GLN A 80 -0.35 12.20 -29.29
CA GLN A 80 0.14 10.82 -29.24
C GLN A 80 1.68 10.74 -29.39
N THR A 81 2.31 11.68 -30.09
CA THR A 81 3.78 11.80 -30.24
C THR A 81 4.43 12.29 -28.95
N PHE A 82 3.89 13.34 -28.33
CA PHE A 82 4.42 13.97 -27.12
C PHE A 82 3.79 13.44 -25.82
N MET A 83 3.21 12.23 -25.89
CA MET A 83 2.70 11.49 -24.72
C MET A 83 1.59 12.20 -23.92
N ILE A 84 0.89 13.16 -24.54
CA ILE A 84 -0.09 14.03 -23.88
C ILE A 84 -1.40 13.25 -23.62
N PRO A 85 -1.90 13.18 -22.37
CA PRO A 85 -3.17 12.52 -22.06
C PRO A 85 -4.36 13.30 -22.64
N GLY A 86 -5.40 12.57 -23.05
CA GLY A 86 -6.66 13.14 -23.56
C GLY A 86 -7.10 12.61 -24.94
N THR A 87 -6.29 11.79 -25.62
CA THR A 87 -6.63 11.18 -26.93
C THR A 87 -7.92 10.32 -26.93
N ILE A 88 -8.41 9.91 -25.75
CA ILE A 88 -9.74 9.29 -25.59
C ILE A 88 -10.89 10.25 -25.94
N PHE A 89 -10.80 11.54 -25.58
CA PHE A 89 -11.81 12.54 -25.95
C PHE A 89 -11.79 12.82 -27.46
N MET A 90 -10.61 12.83 -28.07
CA MET A 90 -10.49 12.89 -29.53
C MET A 90 -11.08 11.65 -30.21
N SER A 91 -10.96 10.46 -29.60
CA SER A 91 -11.56 9.22 -30.12
C SER A 91 -13.09 9.26 -30.06
N LEU A 92 -13.67 9.82 -28.99
CA LEU A 92 -15.10 10.07 -28.86
C LEU A 92 -15.57 11.12 -29.90
N LEU A 93 -14.82 12.22 -30.07
CA LEU A 93 -15.11 13.27 -31.05
C LEU A 93 -15.20 12.74 -32.49
N ALA A 94 -14.31 11.82 -32.87
CA ALA A 94 -14.35 11.17 -34.18
C ALA A 94 -15.57 10.26 -34.37
N GLY A 95 -16.13 9.72 -33.29
CA GLY A 95 -17.40 8.99 -33.29
C GLY A 95 -18.58 9.89 -33.61
N ALA A 96 -18.67 11.03 -32.94
CA ALA A 96 -19.73 12.01 -33.20
C ALA A 96 -19.63 12.59 -34.63
N LEU A 97 -18.48 13.16 -34.99
CA LEU A 97 -18.33 13.92 -36.25
C LEU A 97 -18.34 13.06 -37.53
N PHE A 98 -17.86 11.81 -37.46
CA PHE A 98 -17.65 10.98 -38.66
C PHE A 98 -18.40 9.64 -38.64
N GLY A 99 -19.04 9.28 -37.53
CA GLY A 99 -19.74 8.00 -37.36
C GLY A 99 -18.81 6.78 -37.33
N GLN A 100 -19.38 5.59 -37.12
CA GLN A 100 -18.60 4.41 -36.67
C GLN A 100 -17.43 4.04 -37.58
N LEU A 101 -17.69 3.75 -38.85
CA LEU A 101 -16.66 3.16 -39.73
C LEU A 101 -15.57 4.16 -40.11
N ARG A 102 -15.93 5.42 -40.38
CA ARG A 102 -14.98 6.48 -40.72
C ARG A 102 -14.22 6.95 -39.49
N GLY A 103 -14.90 7.11 -38.35
CA GLY A 103 -14.29 7.45 -37.06
C GLY A 103 -13.27 6.41 -36.60
N VAL A 104 -13.58 5.11 -36.68
CA VAL A 104 -12.62 4.04 -36.35
C VAL A 104 -11.41 4.06 -37.29
N ALA A 105 -11.62 4.18 -38.61
CA ALA A 105 -10.51 4.27 -39.56
C ALA A 105 -9.60 5.48 -39.29
N LEU A 106 -10.19 6.64 -39.01
CA LEU A 106 -9.49 7.89 -38.69
C LEU A 106 -8.70 7.79 -37.38
N VAL A 107 -9.32 7.28 -36.31
CA VAL A 107 -8.66 7.08 -35.01
C VAL A 107 -7.51 6.07 -35.13
N VAL A 108 -7.72 4.95 -35.80
CA VAL A 108 -6.67 3.93 -35.99
C VAL A 108 -5.51 4.48 -36.81
N PHE A 109 -5.78 5.24 -37.88
CA PHE A 109 -4.74 5.91 -38.67
C PHE A 109 -3.94 6.93 -37.83
N ALA A 110 -4.62 7.90 -37.21
CA ALA A 110 -3.96 8.97 -36.46
C ALA A 110 -3.23 8.45 -35.21
N ALA A 111 -3.80 7.47 -34.50
CA ALA A 111 -3.16 6.84 -33.35
C ALA A 111 -1.94 6.00 -33.75
N THR A 112 -1.97 5.33 -34.89
CA THR A 112 -0.83 4.55 -35.41
C THR A 112 0.28 5.46 -35.92
N ALA A 113 -0.05 6.55 -36.62
CA ALA A 113 0.91 7.57 -37.05
C ALA A 113 1.60 8.22 -35.85
N GLY A 114 0.85 8.74 -34.87
CA GLY A 114 1.41 9.34 -33.65
C GLY A 114 2.18 8.34 -32.78
N ALA A 115 1.75 7.08 -32.69
CA ALA A 115 2.50 6.03 -31.99
C ALA A 115 3.83 5.73 -32.68
N SER A 116 3.88 5.81 -34.02
CA SER A 116 5.10 5.61 -34.81
C SER A 116 6.08 6.76 -34.62
N SER A 117 5.60 8.01 -34.64
CA SER A 117 6.39 9.19 -34.30
C SER A 117 6.94 9.12 -32.87
N CYS A 118 6.11 8.72 -31.89
CA CYS A 118 6.54 8.49 -30.50
C CYS A 118 7.61 7.37 -30.40
N TYR A 119 7.47 6.28 -31.16
CA TYR A 119 8.46 5.20 -31.25
C TYR A 119 9.80 5.71 -31.78
N PHE A 120 9.82 6.53 -32.84
CA PHE A 120 11.07 7.08 -33.37
C PHE A 120 11.70 8.11 -32.42
N LEU A 121 10.90 8.98 -31.81
CA LEU A 121 11.37 9.94 -30.79
C LEU A 121 12.00 9.22 -29.59
N SER A 122 11.36 8.15 -29.09
CA SER A 122 11.91 7.29 -28.05
C SER A 122 13.17 6.54 -28.51
N LYS A 123 13.22 6.05 -29.76
CA LYS A 123 14.42 5.39 -30.31
C LYS A 123 15.63 6.34 -30.37
N MET A 124 15.41 7.63 -30.65
CA MET A 124 16.48 8.62 -30.79
C MET A 124 16.91 9.27 -29.47
N ILE A 125 16.00 9.45 -28.50
CA ILE A 125 16.29 10.15 -27.24
C ILE A 125 16.15 9.23 -26.02
N GLY A 126 15.05 8.48 -25.96
CA GLY A 126 14.76 7.56 -24.84
C GLY A 126 15.72 6.37 -24.74
N LYS A 127 16.17 5.80 -25.87
CA LYS A 127 17.08 4.66 -25.86
C LYS A 127 18.51 5.03 -25.40
N PRO A 128 19.18 6.10 -25.90
CA PRO A 128 20.45 6.55 -25.33
C PRO A 128 20.32 6.88 -23.84
N LEU A 129 19.28 7.65 -23.47
CA LEU A 129 18.98 8.04 -22.08
C LEU A 129 18.90 6.84 -21.13
N VAL A 130 18.12 5.81 -21.46
CA VAL A 130 17.95 4.61 -20.61
C VAL A 130 19.19 3.70 -20.64
N PHE A 131 19.96 3.70 -21.73
CA PHE A 131 21.24 2.98 -21.79
C PHE A 131 22.28 3.62 -20.85
N THR A 132 22.36 4.94 -20.79
CA THR A 132 23.26 5.66 -19.87
C THR A 132 22.83 5.51 -18.41
N LEU A 133 21.52 5.52 -18.12
CA LEU A 133 21.00 5.46 -16.74
C LEU A 133 20.92 4.04 -16.15
N TRP A 134 20.58 3.01 -16.95
CA TRP A 134 20.34 1.64 -16.46
C TRP A 134 20.80 0.54 -17.46
N PRO A 135 22.10 0.49 -17.84
CA PRO A 135 22.60 -0.41 -18.89
C PRO A 135 22.33 -1.90 -18.61
N ASP A 136 22.56 -2.37 -17.38
CA ASP A 136 22.41 -3.79 -17.04
C ASP A 136 20.96 -4.28 -17.16
N LYS A 137 20.02 -3.53 -16.54
CA LYS A 137 18.58 -3.82 -16.60
C LYS A 137 18.08 -3.76 -18.05
N LEU A 138 18.54 -2.78 -18.83
CA LEU A 138 18.21 -2.67 -20.25
C LEU A 138 18.68 -3.91 -21.05
N SER A 139 19.93 -4.34 -20.84
CA SER A 139 20.48 -5.53 -21.51
C SER A 139 19.73 -6.81 -21.18
N PHE A 140 19.24 -6.94 -19.93
CA PHE A 140 18.43 -8.08 -19.50
C PHE A 140 17.08 -8.15 -20.22
N PHE A 141 16.36 -7.02 -20.33
CA PHE A 141 15.08 -6.99 -21.07
C PHE A 141 15.28 -7.20 -22.58
N GLN A 142 16.31 -6.61 -23.19
CA GLN A 142 16.66 -6.84 -24.59
C GLN A 142 16.98 -8.33 -24.87
N ARG A 143 17.68 -9.03 -23.96
CA ARG A 143 17.91 -10.49 -24.06
C ARG A 143 16.61 -11.29 -24.00
N GLN A 144 15.67 -10.94 -23.11
CA GLN A 144 14.35 -11.62 -23.06
C GLN A 144 13.51 -11.39 -24.31
N VAL A 145 13.55 -10.18 -24.90
CA VAL A 145 12.90 -9.86 -26.18
C VAL A 145 13.53 -10.66 -27.33
N ALA A 146 14.86 -10.73 -27.39
CA ALA A 146 15.59 -11.51 -28.39
C ALA A 146 15.26 -13.00 -28.33
N GLN A 147 15.11 -13.58 -27.13
CA GLN A 147 14.70 -14.98 -26.92
C GLN A 147 13.28 -15.30 -27.39
N ARG A 148 12.44 -14.29 -27.66
CA ARG A 148 11.01 -14.46 -28.03
C ARG A 148 10.67 -13.84 -29.39
N ARG A 149 11.68 -13.55 -30.21
CA ARG A 149 11.59 -12.69 -31.40
C ARG A 149 10.48 -13.10 -32.38
N GLU A 150 10.35 -14.39 -32.67
CA GLU A 150 9.33 -14.95 -33.57
C GLU A 150 7.88 -14.72 -33.09
N LYS A 151 7.68 -14.63 -31.77
CA LYS A 151 6.36 -14.50 -31.14
C LYS A 151 6.03 -13.06 -30.76
N LEU A 152 6.91 -12.09 -31.08
CA LEU A 152 6.73 -10.68 -30.69
C LEU A 152 5.45 -10.04 -31.22
N LEU A 153 4.97 -10.41 -32.42
CA LEU A 153 3.74 -9.84 -32.97
C LEU A 153 2.52 -10.19 -32.09
N ASN A 154 2.43 -11.44 -31.63
CA ASN A 154 1.32 -11.90 -30.79
C ASN A 154 1.39 -11.28 -29.38
N TYR A 155 2.60 -11.11 -28.82
CA TYR A 155 2.79 -10.35 -27.58
C TYR A 155 2.47 -8.86 -27.74
N MET A 156 2.79 -8.25 -28.89
CA MET A 156 2.46 -6.86 -29.17
C MET A 156 0.95 -6.66 -29.33
N LEU A 157 0.26 -7.58 -30.02
CA LEU A 157 -1.19 -7.53 -30.19
C LEU A 157 -1.91 -7.67 -28.84
N PHE A 158 -1.44 -8.55 -27.95
CA PHE A 158 -1.94 -8.67 -26.58
C PHE A 158 -1.94 -7.34 -25.84
N LEU A 159 -0.78 -6.69 -25.77
CA LEU A 159 -0.59 -5.45 -24.99
C LEU A 159 -1.37 -4.26 -25.56
N ARG A 160 -1.80 -4.33 -26.83
CA ARG A 160 -2.63 -3.30 -27.48
C ARG A 160 -4.13 -3.58 -27.34
N VAL A 161 -4.54 -4.85 -27.38
CA VAL A 161 -5.95 -5.27 -27.27
C VAL A 161 -6.41 -5.28 -25.80
N THR A 162 -5.55 -5.68 -24.86
CA THR A 162 -5.89 -5.65 -23.43
C THR A 162 -5.58 -4.28 -22.82
N PRO A 163 -6.48 -3.69 -22.01
CA PRO A 163 -6.27 -2.37 -21.40
C PRO A 163 -5.32 -2.42 -20.19
N THR A 164 -4.32 -3.31 -20.18
CA THR A 164 -3.44 -3.56 -19.02
C THR A 164 -2.29 -2.58 -18.88
N LEU A 165 -1.86 -1.94 -19.97
CA LEU A 165 -0.79 -0.94 -19.97
C LEU A 165 -1.23 0.30 -20.77
N PRO A 166 -0.86 1.52 -20.34
CA PRO A 166 -1.12 2.72 -21.14
C PRO A 166 -0.45 2.62 -22.52
N ASN A 167 -1.18 2.96 -23.59
CA ASN A 167 -0.64 3.00 -24.95
C ASN A 167 0.66 3.81 -25.05
N THR A 168 0.73 4.89 -24.28
CA THR A 168 1.88 5.79 -24.09
C THR A 168 3.14 5.07 -23.60
N PHE A 169 2.99 4.15 -22.65
CA PHE A 169 4.10 3.35 -22.12
C PHE A 169 4.63 2.36 -23.16
N ILE A 170 3.72 1.71 -23.90
CA ILE A 170 4.07 0.77 -24.97
C ILE A 170 4.83 1.51 -26.09
N ASN A 171 4.38 2.69 -26.50
CA ASN A 171 5.06 3.53 -27.49
C ASN A 171 6.52 3.85 -27.08
N LEU A 172 6.72 4.25 -25.83
CA LEU A 172 8.03 4.62 -25.30
C LEU A 172 8.94 3.38 -25.13
N ALA A 173 8.42 2.29 -24.56
CA ALA A 173 9.22 1.12 -24.16
C ALA A 173 9.66 0.23 -25.34
N SER A 174 8.82 0.06 -26.37
CA SER A 174 9.10 -0.84 -27.51
C SER A 174 10.47 -0.64 -28.18
N PRO A 175 10.90 0.58 -28.57
CA PRO A 175 12.22 0.79 -29.18
C PRO A 175 13.38 0.67 -28.18
N ILE A 176 13.12 0.87 -26.88
CA ILE A 176 14.13 0.75 -25.83
C ILE A 176 14.52 -0.72 -25.66
N VAL A 177 13.55 -1.63 -25.62
CA VAL A 177 13.77 -3.09 -25.51
C VAL A 177 13.97 -3.80 -26.87
N ASP A 178 14.23 -3.05 -27.95
CA ASP A 178 14.49 -3.56 -29.32
C ASP A 178 13.37 -4.40 -29.98
N VAL A 179 12.10 -4.05 -29.74
CA VAL A 179 10.99 -4.53 -30.60
C VAL A 179 11.17 -3.93 -32.00
N PRO A 180 11.16 -4.72 -33.10
CA PRO A 180 11.29 -4.18 -34.45
C PRO A 180 10.11 -3.28 -34.84
N TYR A 181 10.40 -2.20 -35.57
CA TYR A 181 9.38 -1.22 -35.98
C TYR A 181 8.21 -1.83 -36.78
N HIS A 182 8.47 -2.78 -37.68
CA HIS A 182 7.39 -3.45 -38.43
C HIS A 182 6.46 -4.25 -37.50
N THR A 183 7.00 -4.90 -36.47
CA THR A 183 6.23 -5.65 -35.47
C THR A 183 5.41 -4.72 -34.60
N PHE A 184 6.01 -3.60 -34.17
CA PHE A 184 5.34 -2.53 -33.44
C PHE A 184 4.20 -1.91 -34.25
N LEU A 185 4.45 -1.60 -35.54
CA LEU A 185 3.50 -0.99 -36.45
C LEU A 185 2.29 -1.89 -36.69
N LEU A 186 2.50 -3.16 -37.09
CA LEU A 186 1.42 -4.11 -37.34
C LEU A 186 0.62 -4.42 -36.06
N GLY A 187 1.30 -4.66 -34.94
CA GLY A 187 0.65 -4.92 -33.65
C GLY A 187 -0.14 -3.71 -33.11
N THR A 188 0.30 -2.48 -33.43
CA THR A 188 -0.44 -1.26 -33.08
C THR A 188 -1.62 -1.04 -34.01
N LEU A 189 -1.42 -1.16 -35.33
CA LEU A 189 -2.44 -0.95 -36.36
C LEU A 189 -3.64 -1.89 -36.15
N ILE A 190 -3.39 -3.17 -35.91
CA ILE A 190 -4.44 -4.18 -35.71
C ILE A 190 -4.95 -4.13 -34.26
N GLY A 191 -4.05 -4.04 -33.28
CA GLY A 191 -4.39 -4.17 -31.86
C GLY A 191 -5.20 -3.00 -31.29
N LEU A 192 -5.14 -1.81 -31.91
CA LEU A 192 -5.97 -0.67 -31.52
C LEU A 192 -7.42 -0.75 -32.03
N ILE A 193 -7.72 -1.56 -33.06
CA ILE A 193 -9.04 -1.61 -33.69
C ILE A 193 -10.18 -1.91 -32.70
N PRO A 194 -10.07 -2.91 -31.78
CA PRO A 194 -11.15 -3.19 -30.83
C PRO A 194 -11.40 -2.05 -29.84
N ALA A 195 -10.34 -1.42 -29.34
CA ALA A 195 -10.45 -0.30 -28.40
C ALA A 195 -11.02 0.95 -29.09
N ALA A 196 -10.55 1.27 -30.30
CA ALA A 196 -11.09 2.34 -31.13
C ALA A 196 -12.56 2.10 -31.49
N TYR A 197 -12.95 0.86 -31.80
CA TYR A 197 -14.35 0.53 -32.09
C TYR A 197 -15.29 0.81 -30.91
N VAL A 198 -14.87 0.47 -29.68
CA VAL A 198 -15.67 0.74 -28.47
C VAL A 198 -15.76 2.24 -28.18
N THR A 199 -14.64 2.99 -28.23
CA THR A 199 -14.66 4.42 -27.91
C THR A 199 -15.37 5.26 -28.98
N VAL A 200 -15.14 4.99 -30.27
CA VAL A 200 -15.85 5.66 -31.37
C VAL A 200 -17.35 5.37 -31.31
N ARG A 201 -17.77 4.14 -30.95
CA ARG A 201 -19.19 3.80 -30.80
C ARG A 201 -19.87 4.59 -29.69
N ALA A 202 -19.19 4.75 -28.56
CA ALA A 202 -19.69 5.58 -27.47
C ALA A 202 -19.72 7.07 -27.86
N GLY A 203 -18.82 7.52 -28.72
CA GLY A 203 -18.84 8.86 -29.33
C GLY A 203 -20.06 9.15 -30.19
N ILE A 204 -20.72 8.15 -30.76
CA ILE A 204 -22.00 8.32 -31.46
C ILE A 204 -23.16 8.53 -30.46
N ALA A 205 -23.07 7.89 -29.30
CA ALA A 205 -24.02 8.04 -28.20
C ALA A 205 -23.62 9.15 -27.20
N LEU A 206 -22.84 10.14 -27.64
CA LEU A 206 -22.20 11.15 -26.76
C LEU A 206 -23.21 11.96 -25.93
N GLY A 207 -24.45 12.14 -26.41
CA GLY A 207 -25.54 12.79 -25.65
C GLY A 207 -26.19 11.93 -24.57
N GLU A 208 -25.99 10.61 -24.59
CA GLU A 208 -26.53 9.66 -23.60
C GLU A 208 -25.48 9.28 -22.52
N LEU A 209 -24.19 9.51 -22.79
CA LEU A 209 -23.11 9.24 -21.84
C LEU A 209 -23.18 10.19 -20.64
N THR A 210 -23.16 9.64 -19.43
CA THR A 210 -23.12 10.44 -18.18
C THR A 210 -21.73 10.46 -17.56
N SER A 211 -20.90 9.45 -17.84
CA SER A 211 -19.60 9.28 -17.23
C SER A 211 -18.60 8.54 -18.13
N LEU A 212 -17.30 8.77 -17.92
CA LEU A 212 -16.27 7.96 -18.59
C LEU A 212 -16.24 6.51 -18.07
N SER A 213 -16.84 6.23 -16.91
CA SER A 213 -17.02 4.86 -16.40
C SER A 213 -17.92 4.01 -17.30
N ASP A 214 -18.87 4.62 -18.02
CA ASP A 214 -19.79 3.93 -18.92
C ASP A 214 -19.06 3.31 -20.13
N LEU A 215 -17.88 3.84 -20.48
CA LEU A 215 -16.95 3.29 -21.49
C LEU A 215 -16.21 2.03 -21.00
N TYR A 216 -16.08 1.89 -19.68
CA TYR A 216 -15.25 0.89 -19.00
C TYR A 216 -16.10 -0.16 -18.28
N ASP A 217 -17.28 -0.48 -18.81
CA ASP A 217 -18.08 -1.58 -18.25
C ASP A 217 -17.31 -2.91 -18.26
N THR A 218 -17.54 -3.67 -17.19
CA THR A 218 -17.00 -4.99 -16.92
C THR A 218 -17.20 -6.00 -18.05
N GLN A 219 -18.31 -5.97 -18.80
CA GLN A 219 -18.54 -6.87 -19.92
C GLN A 219 -17.66 -6.49 -21.12
N SER A 220 -17.52 -5.19 -21.41
CA SER A 220 -16.64 -4.68 -22.47
C SER A 220 -15.16 -4.95 -22.17
N ILE A 221 -14.72 -4.72 -20.92
CA ILE A 221 -13.34 -5.04 -20.49
C ILE A 221 -13.09 -6.55 -20.55
N ALA A 222 -14.03 -7.39 -20.10
CA ALA A 222 -13.90 -8.84 -20.16
C ALA A 222 -13.82 -9.36 -21.61
N LEU A 223 -14.57 -8.76 -22.53
CA LEU A 223 -14.53 -9.10 -23.96
C LEU A 223 -13.18 -8.71 -24.59
N LEU A 224 -12.68 -7.49 -24.35
CA LEU A 224 -11.36 -7.06 -24.81
C LEU A 224 -10.24 -7.96 -24.24
N PHE A 225 -10.32 -8.30 -22.96
CA PHE A 225 -9.38 -9.23 -22.34
C PHE A 225 -9.43 -10.63 -22.96
N LEU A 226 -10.63 -11.16 -23.24
CA LEU A 226 -10.81 -12.45 -23.91
C LEU A 226 -10.21 -12.46 -25.33
N ILE A 227 -10.44 -11.41 -26.13
CA ILE A 227 -9.86 -11.28 -27.47
C ILE A 227 -8.31 -11.23 -27.38
N GLY A 228 -7.77 -10.52 -26.39
CA GLY A 228 -6.34 -10.50 -26.11
C GLY A 228 -5.79 -11.89 -25.76
N VAL A 229 -6.44 -12.63 -24.85
CA VAL A 229 -6.05 -14.00 -24.49
C VAL A 229 -6.10 -14.94 -25.69
N VAL A 230 -7.11 -14.83 -26.55
CA VAL A 230 -7.20 -15.59 -27.81
C VAL A 230 -6.04 -15.26 -28.74
N SER A 231 -5.63 -13.99 -28.86
CA SER A 231 -4.43 -13.59 -29.63
C SER A 231 -3.12 -14.18 -29.11
N VAL A 232 -3.01 -14.44 -27.80
CA VAL A 232 -1.79 -15.01 -27.18
C VAL A 232 -1.80 -16.53 -27.18
N THR A 233 -2.96 -17.15 -27.23
CA THR A 233 -3.14 -18.60 -27.21
C THR A 233 -2.22 -19.33 -28.23
N PRO A 234 -2.11 -18.91 -29.51
CA PRO A 234 -1.15 -19.51 -30.45
C PRO A 234 0.32 -19.40 -30.02
N ALA A 235 0.72 -18.27 -29.42
CA ALA A 235 2.10 -18.07 -28.96
C ALA A 235 2.46 -18.95 -27.74
N LEU A 236 1.49 -19.24 -26.88
CA LEU A 236 1.68 -20.10 -25.70
C LEU A 236 1.51 -21.59 -25.98
N LEU A 237 0.54 -21.97 -26.82
CA LEU A 237 0.30 -23.37 -27.21
C LEU A 237 1.30 -23.88 -28.26
N GLY A 238 1.90 -22.99 -29.07
CA GLY A 238 2.95 -23.34 -30.02
C GLY A 238 4.23 -23.83 -29.35
N LYS A 239 4.27 -25.12 -28.98
CA LYS A 239 5.37 -25.78 -28.28
C LYS A 239 5.49 -27.25 -28.74
N GLY A 240 5.89 -27.49 -29.99
CA GLY A 240 6.01 -28.87 -30.47
C GLY A 240 6.30 -29.15 -31.94
N GLU A 241 6.61 -28.17 -32.79
CA GLU A 241 7.10 -28.39 -34.16
C GLU A 241 8.15 -27.30 -34.49
N ALA A 242 9.17 -27.54 -35.31
CA ALA A 242 9.92 -28.77 -35.57
C ALA A 242 11.32 -28.33 -36.05
N GLN A 243 12.39 -28.97 -35.58
CA GLN A 243 13.75 -28.62 -36.01
C GLN A 243 14.04 -29.30 -37.35
N GLU A 244 13.70 -28.65 -38.47
CA GLU A 244 13.97 -29.20 -39.79
C GLU A 244 15.48 -29.19 -40.07
N LYS A 245 16.04 -30.39 -40.24
CA LYS A 245 17.43 -30.62 -40.67
C LYS A 245 17.47 -30.82 -42.20
N PRO A 246 18.59 -30.52 -42.85
CA PRO A 246 18.71 -30.70 -44.30
C PRO A 246 18.74 -32.18 -44.68
N SER A 247 18.17 -32.48 -45.85
CA SER A 247 18.35 -33.74 -46.59
C SER A 247 18.32 -33.46 -48.10
N GLU A 248 19.30 -33.97 -48.82
CA GLU A 248 19.45 -33.83 -50.27
C GLU A 248 18.60 -34.88 -51.04
N MET A 249 18.20 -34.58 -52.28
CA MET A 249 18.62 -35.36 -53.46
C MET A 249 18.38 -34.58 -54.77
N ALA A 250 18.97 -35.02 -55.88
CA ALA A 250 19.21 -34.20 -57.08
C ALA A 250 18.42 -34.59 -58.34
N SER A 251 18.12 -33.59 -59.17
CA SER A 251 18.16 -33.58 -60.65
C SER A 251 17.92 -32.13 -61.13
N SER A 252 18.49 -31.62 -62.24
CA SER A 252 18.95 -32.28 -63.46
C SER A 252 20.12 -31.59 -64.19
N GLU A 253 21.00 -32.41 -64.79
CA GLU A 253 21.74 -32.21 -66.06
C GLU A 253 22.88 -31.17 -66.25
N SER A 254 23.90 -31.62 -67.02
CA SER A 254 24.92 -30.86 -67.77
C SER A 254 26.02 -30.09 -66.99
N SER A 255 27.33 -30.17 -67.30
CA SER A 255 28.15 -31.12 -68.10
C SER A 255 29.66 -30.94 -67.78
N ARG A 256 30.51 -31.77 -68.42
CA ARG A 256 32.01 -31.72 -68.60
C ARG A 256 32.72 -30.36 -68.39
N ALA A 257 34.01 -30.27 -68.02
CA ALA A 257 35.03 -31.20 -67.49
C ALA A 257 36.34 -30.41 -67.15
N ASP A 258 37.43 -31.12 -66.85
CA ASP A 258 38.87 -30.74 -67.03
C ASP A 258 39.60 -29.74 -66.08
N ASP A 259 40.69 -30.25 -65.48
CA ASP A 259 42.06 -29.71 -65.29
C ASP A 259 42.46 -28.32 -64.70
N ALA A 260 43.28 -28.42 -63.64
CA ALA A 260 44.64 -27.84 -63.46
C ALA A 260 44.96 -26.32 -63.38
N THR A 261 45.31 -25.88 -62.16
CA THR A 261 46.51 -25.08 -61.78
C THR A 261 46.71 -23.60 -62.20
N TRP A 262 47.42 -22.83 -61.33
CA TRP A 262 48.10 -21.53 -61.59
C TRP A 262 47.19 -20.28 -61.84
N VAL A 263 47.58 -18.99 -61.67
CA VAL A 263 48.48 -18.32 -60.69
C VAL A 263 48.21 -16.78 -60.67
N THR A 264 48.61 -16.06 -59.60
CA THR A 264 48.66 -14.56 -59.47
C THR A 264 47.32 -13.78 -59.51
N GLN A 265 47.20 -12.49 -59.11
CA GLN A 265 48.20 -11.46 -58.73
C GLN A 265 47.68 -10.46 -57.66
N GLN A 266 48.60 -9.78 -56.96
CA GLN A 266 48.37 -8.54 -56.18
C GLN A 266 49.16 -7.36 -56.78
N PRO A 267 48.78 -6.11 -56.48
CA PRO A 267 49.70 -5.13 -55.88
C PRO A 267 49.23 -4.73 -54.45
N HIS A 268 50.06 -4.55 -53.42
CA HIS A 268 51.17 -3.59 -53.22
C HIS A 268 50.71 -2.11 -53.21
N CYS A 269 51.13 -1.21 -52.28
CA CYS A 269 52.38 -1.14 -51.50
C CYS A 269 52.24 -0.79 -49.98
N TRP A 270 53.35 -0.96 -49.24
CA TRP A 270 53.72 -0.40 -47.92
C TRP A 270 54.91 0.60 -48.13
N PRO A 271 55.69 1.13 -47.14
CA PRO A 271 55.75 0.93 -45.67
C PRO A 271 55.40 2.22 -44.87
N VAL A 272 55.78 2.56 -43.62
CA VAL A 272 56.82 2.24 -42.60
C VAL A 272 56.20 2.49 -41.20
N GLY A 273 56.58 1.91 -40.05
CA GLY A 273 57.64 0.96 -39.64
C GLY A 273 57.74 0.88 -38.09
N LEU A 274 58.89 0.47 -37.52
CA LEU A 274 59.13 0.28 -36.07
C LEU A 274 60.62 0.53 -35.71
N PRO A 275 60.96 0.69 -34.41
CA PRO A 275 61.96 -0.22 -33.82
C PRO A 275 61.60 -0.79 -32.43
N LYS A 276 62.43 -1.73 -31.97
CA LYS A 276 62.27 -2.56 -30.75
C LYS A 276 63.02 -1.97 -29.55
N LEU A 277 62.71 -2.44 -28.33
CA LEU A 277 63.72 -3.07 -27.47
C LEU A 277 63.10 -4.03 -26.44
N ASN A 278 63.91 -4.92 -25.88
CA ASN A 278 63.57 -5.94 -24.89
C ASN A 278 64.80 -6.18 -23.99
N TRP A 279 64.61 -6.32 -22.67
CA TRP A 279 65.68 -6.65 -21.71
C TRP A 279 65.14 -7.42 -20.48
N ASP A 280 66.05 -8.10 -19.79
CA ASP A 280 65.77 -9.21 -18.89
C ASP A 280 65.53 -8.86 -17.40
N ARG A 281 65.26 -9.92 -16.62
CA ARG A 281 65.13 -9.97 -15.15
C ARG A 281 66.52 -9.87 -14.45
N PRO A 282 66.70 -10.17 -13.13
CA PRO A 282 65.74 -10.41 -12.03
C PRO A 282 66.09 -9.74 -10.67
N HIS A 283 65.11 -9.71 -9.73
CA HIS A 283 65.26 -10.00 -8.28
C HIS A 283 63.86 -9.85 -7.59
N LEU A 284 63.51 -10.47 -6.44
CA LEU A 284 63.75 -11.85 -5.95
C LEU A 284 62.82 -12.16 -4.76
N ARG A 285 62.11 -13.31 -4.75
CA ARG A 285 61.34 -13.90 -3.61
C ARG A 285 60.09 -13.08 -3.15
N ARG A 286 59.10 -13.65 -2.43
CA ARG A 286 58.95 -14.98 -1.78
C ARG A 286 57.45 -15.39 -1.68
N CYS A 287 57.13 -16.66 -1.97
CA CYS A 287 55.86 -17.40 -1.70
C CYS A 287 54.54 -16.79 -2.24
N GLY A 288 53.57 -17.54 -2.77
CA GLY A 288 53.29 -18.98 -2.65
C GLY A 288 51.98 -19.14 -1.85
N GLU A 289 50.78 -19.27 -2.43
CA GLU A 289 50.28 -20.27 -3.41
C GLU A 289 50.06 -21.66 -2.78
N GLN A 290 49.02 -22.37 -3.26
CA GLN A 290 48.66 -23.77 -2.96
C GLN A 290 47.98 -24.03 -1.60
N ALA A 291 47.10 -25.02 -1.45
CA ALA A 291 46.22 -25.71 -2.42
C ALA A 291 45.14 -26.49 -1.65
N ALA A 292 44.08 -26.91 -2.32
CA ALA A 292 43.17 -27.94 -1.81
C ALA A 292 43.58 -29.33 -2.33
N THR A 293 43.84 -30.31 -1.44
CA THR A 293 43.65 -31.75 -1.72
C THR A 293 43.83 -32.62 -0.46
N ALA A 294 43.28 -33.85 -0.54
CA ALA A 294 43.57 -35.03 0.31
C ALA A 294 43.09 -35.03 1.79
N ALA A 295 42.77 -36.18 2.42
CA ALA A 295 42.31 -37.47 1.88
C ALA A 295 41.74 -38.41 3.00
N ALA A 296 40.82 -39.30 2.60
CA ALA A 296 40.70 -40.71 3.01
C ALA A 296 40.49 -41.15 4.51
N LYS A 297 39.36 -41.89 4.69
CA LYS A 297 39.17 -43.16 5.44
C LYS A 297 38.91 -43.16 6.97
N HIS A 298 38.24 -44.25 7.38
CA HIS A 298 37.83 -44.73 8.72
C HIS A 298 36.73 -43.91 9.45
N GLY A 299 35.72 -44.51 10.10
CA GLY A 299 35.32 -45.93 10.10
C GLY A 299 34.14 -46.31 11.03
N GLN A 300 33.21 -47.12 10.51
CA GLN A 300 32.26 -48.06 11.17
C GLN A 300 31.45 -47.71 12.45
N ALA A 301 30.13 -47.52 12.26
CA ALA A 301 28.99 -48.21 12.93
C ALA A 301 27.70 -47.89 12.10
N GLY A 302 26.63 -48.69 11.93
CA GLY A 302 26.11 -49.90 12.60
C GLY A 302 24.89 -49.52 13.48
N GLU A 303 23.63 -49.96 13.31
CA GLU A 303 22.91 -50.91 12.41
C GLU A 303 21.47 -50.34 12.09
N ARG A 304 20.52 -50.83 11.24
CA ARG A 304 20.48 -51.56 9.93
C ARG A 304 19.16 -52.38 9.67
N TRP A 305 17.99 -52.00 10.23
CA TRP A 305 16.68 -52.61 9.85
C TRP A 305 16.09 -51.86 8.63
N ARG A 306 15.83 -52.43 7.44
CA ARG A 306 14.82 -53.45 7.01
C ARG A 306 13.41 -53.21 7.58
N GLY A 307 12.32 -53.22 6.81
CA GLY A 307 12.14 -53.37 5.35
C GLY A 307 10.69 -53.79 4.98
N SER A 308 10.35 -53.85 3.68
CA SER A 308 9.00 -54.13 3.11
C SER A 308 7.92 -53.05 3.40
N GLY A 309 6.79 -52.95 2.69
CA GLY A 309 6.33 -53.66 1.48
C GLY A 309 4.93 -53.18 1.02
N ALA A 310 4.66 -53.20 -0.29
CA ALA A 310 3.32 -52.97 -0.90
C ALA A 310 2.53 -54.32 -0.97
N PRO A 311 1.20 -54.44 -1.30
CA PRO A 311 0.45 -53.59 -2.26
C PRO A 311 -1.10 -53.37 -2.09
N ALA A 312 -1.61 -52.38 -2.85
CA ALA A 312 -2.85 -52.26 -3.66
C ALA A 312 -4.25 -52.91 -3.33
N HIS A 313 -5.30 -52.27 -3.89
CA HIS A 313 -6.70 -52.73 -4.14
C HIS A 313 -7.68 -52.85 -2.93
N ARG A 314 -9.02 -52.76 -3.05
CA ARG A 314 -10.01 -52.09 -3.96
C ARG A 314 -11.44 -52.28 -3.37
N ILE A 315 -12.48 -51.59 -3.91
CA ILE A 315 -13.94 -51.81 -3.69
C ILE A 315 -14.43 -51.28 -2.31
N CYS A 316 -15.59 -50.62 -2.05
CA CYS A 316 -16.76 -50.06 -2.79
C CYS A 316 -18.14 -50.57 -2.30
N SER A 317 -18.67 -49.97 -1.22
CA SER A 317 -20.10 -49.77 -0.93
C SER A 317 -20.26 -48.75 0.23
N GLY A 318 -21.30 -47.91 0.35
CA GLY A 318 -22.33 -47.54 -0.62
C GLY A 318 -23.75 -47.56 -0.04
N PHE A 319 -24.32 -46.41 0.37
CA PHE A 319 -25.78 -46.20 0.50
C PHE A 319 -26.17 -44.71 0.39
N PHE A 320 -27.44 -44.45 0.00
CA PHE A 320 -28.00 -43.13 -0.35
C PHE A 320 -28.73 -42.42 0.80
N ALA A 321 -28.67 -41.07 0.83
CA ALA A 321 -29.81 -40.20 1.17
C ALA A 321 -29.60 -38.73 0.72
N ALA A 322 -30.63 -38.15 0.09
CA ALA A 322 -30.97 -36.72 -0.10
C ALA A 322 -29.89 -35.61 -0.35
N GLN A 323 -30.08 -34.81 -1.41
CA GLN A 323 -29.54 -33.44 -1.53
C GLN A 323 -30.40 -32.41 -0.76
N PRO A 324 -29.91 -31.18 -0.48
CA PRO A 324 -30.04 -30.09 -1.46
C PRO A 324 -28.71 -29.49 -1.97
N SER A 325 -28.79 -28.65 -3.01
CA SER A 325 -27.65 -28.12 -3.77
C SER A 325 -27.02 -26.83 -3.20
N PRO A 326 -25.70 -26.61 -3.33
CA PRO A 326 -25.02 -25.38 -2.89
C PRO A 326 -24.63 -24.42 -4.04
N GLN A 327 -25.56 -24.04 -4.94
CA GLN A 327 -25.31 -22.96 -5.92
C GLN A 327 -25.30 -21.55 -5.28
N ARG A 328 -24.38 -21.25 -4.34
CA ARG A 328 -24.09 -19.85 -3.91
C ARG A 328 -22.82 -19.58 -3.08
N ARG A 329 -21.72 -20.35 -3.23
CA ARG A 329 -20.46 -20.11 -2.45
C ARG A 329 -19.11 -20.21 -3.19
N ARG A 330 -19.05 -19.91 -4.50
CA ARG A 330 -17.79 -19.72 -5.26
C ARG A 330 -17.80 -18.47 -6.16
N ARG A 331 -17.92 -17.27 -5.57
CA ARG A 331 -17.82 -15.98 -6.32
C ARG A 331 -17.16 -14.80 -5.55
N ARG A 332 -16.47 -15.06 -4.42
CA ARG A 332 -15.74 -14.04 -3.61
C ARG A 332 -14.43 -14.57 -2.98
N ARG A 333 -13.60 -15.28 -3.77
CA ARG A 333 -12.22 -15.73 -3.40
C ARG A 333 -11.27 -15.85 -4.60
N ALA A 334 -11.56 -15.15 -5.70
CA ALA A 334 -10.71 -15.11 -6.90
C ALA A 334 -10.41 -13.68 -7.40
N SER A 335 -11.06 -12.66 -6.81
CA SER A 335 -10.82 -11.25 -7.15
C SER A 335 -9.69 -10.64 -6.32
N ASP A 336 -9.52 -11.12 -5.08
CA ASP A 336 -8.72 -10.46 -4.05
C ASP A 336 -7.26 -10.95 -4.03
N SER A 337 -6.96 -12.03 -4.75
CA SER A 337 -5.62 -12.64 -4.78
C SER A 337 -4.70 -12.10 -5.89
N PHE A 338 -5.26 -11.41 -6.90
CA PHE A 338 -4.49 -10.85 -8.02
C PHE A 338 -4.14 -9.37 -7.84
N SER A 339 -4.99 -8.63 -7.12
CA SER A 339 -4.77 -7.22 -6.77
C SER A 339 -3.57 -7.05 -5.83
N VAL A 340 -3.42 -7.93 -4.83
CA VAL A 340 -2.30 -7.91 -3.86
C VAL A 340 -0.95 -8.07 -4.57
N LEU A 341 -0.77 -9.15 -5.33
CA LEU A 341 0.46 -9.44 -6.10
C LEU A 341 0.86 -8.30 -7.06
N THR A 342 -0.12 -7.60 -7.65
CA THR A 342 0.15 -6.48 -8.57
C THR A 342 0.61 -5.23 -7.82
N ILE A 343 0.10 -4.99 -6.60
CA ILE A 343 0.51 -3.88 -5.73
C ILE A 343 1.90 -4.13 -5.14
N GLU A 344 2.19 -5.37 -4.72
CA GLU A 344 3.52 -5.77 -4.23
C GLU A 344 4.60 -5.62 -5.31
N ALA A 345 4.34 -6.07 -6.54
CA ALA A 345 5.25 -5.91 -7.66
C ALA A 345 5.54 -4.42 -8.02
N MET A 346 4.55 -3.52 -7.86
CA MET A 346 4.76 -2.08 -8.02
C MET A 346 5.49 -1.44 -6.83
N ARG A 347 5.34 -1.99 -5.61
CA ARG A 347 6.02 -1.52 -4.40
C ARG A 347 7.53 -1.84 -4.46
N ASP A 348 7.90 -3.06 -4.84
CA ASP A 348 9.31 -3.46 -5.01
C ASP A 348 10.02 -2.64 -6.11
N TYR A 349 9.30 -2.29 -7.18
CA TYR A 349 9.84 -1.43 -8.24
C TYR A 349 10.28 -0.06 -7.73
N HIS A 350 9.53 0.53 -6.77
CA HIS A 350 9.91 1.77 -6.11
C HIS A 350 10.96 1.60 -5.00
N LEU A 351 10.90 0.52 -4.20
CA LEU A 351 11.89 0.24 -3.15
C LEU A 351 13.30 0.03 -3.72
N SER A 352 13.42 -0.60 -4.90
CA SER A 352 14.72 -0.89 -5.54
C SER A 352 15.50 0.33 -6.07
N LYS A 353 15.04 1.56 -5.80
CA LYS A 353 15.63 2.81 -6.33
C LYS A 353 16.26 3.74 -5.28
N ALA A 354 16.27 3.36 -4.01
CA ALA A 354 17.02 4.05 -2.96
C ALA A 354 18.51 3.64 -2.96
N TYR A 355 19.24 3.97 -4.03
CA TYR A 355 20.70 4.01 -3.99
C TYR A 355 21.15 5.38 -3.46
N GLU A 356 22.19 5.39 -2.63
CA GLU A 356 22.63 6.57 -1.88
C GLU A 356 23.18 7.65 -2.81
N LEU A 357 22.44 8.75 -2.95
CA LEU A 357 23.01 10.01 -3.40
C LEU A 357 23.36 10.84 -2.17
N HIS A 358 24.63 10.82 -1.77
CA HIS A 358 25.15 11.52 -0.59
C HIS A 358 25.28 13.03 -0.89
N ILE A 359 24.13 13.72 -0.94
CA ILE A 359 24.06 15.18 -0.91
C ILE A 359 24.19 15.61 0.57
N PRO A 360 25.11 16.51 0.92
CA PRO A 360 25.07 17.18 2.23
C PRO A 360 23.82 18.06 2.30
N GLU A 361 22.85 17.71 3.17
CA GLU A 361 21.71 18.59 3.47
C GLU A 361 22.14 19.65 4.50
N ASP A 362 22.08 20.93 4.12
CA ASP A 362 22.19 22.04 5.08
C ASP A 362 21.02 22.03 6.07
N PRO A 363 21.21 22.40 7.36
CA PRO A 363 20.19 22.20 8.40
C PRO A 363 18.85 22.92 8.22
N GLU A 364 18.75 23.98 7.39
CA GLU A 364 17.57 24.86 7.37
C GLU A 364 16.45 24.46 6.40
N VAL A 365 16.68 23.66 5.34
CA VAL A 365 15.64 23.39 4.32
C VAL A 365 15.70 21.97 3.72
N SER A 366 15.13 20.97 4.41
CA SER A 366 14.83 19.70 3.74
C SER A 366 13.60 19.85 2.82
N TYR A 367 13.87 20.01 1.52
CA TYR A 367 12.84 20.10 0.48
C TYR A 367 11.92 18.86 0.46
N GLY A 368 12.47 17.67 0.75
CA GLY A 368 11.69 16.43 0.82
C GLY A 368 10.59 16.46 1.87
N LEU A 369 10.85 17.10 3.02
CA LEU A 369 9.85 17.30 4.06
C LEU A 369 8.73 18.25 3.59
N LYS A 370 9.08 19.39 2.95
CA LYS A 370 8.08 20.32 2.37
C LYS A 370 7.19 19.63 1.34
N TRP A 371 7.74 18.79 0.46
CA TRP A 371 6.96 17.98 -0.49
C TRP A 371 6.06 16.94 0.19
N ALA A 372 6.53 16.27 1.24
CA ALA A 372 5.71 15.30 1.98
C ALA A 372 4.54 15.95 2.73
N ILE A 373 4.71 17.20 3.19
CA ILE A 373 3.65 18.02 3.80
C ILE A 373 2.65 18.51 2.73
N ALA A 374 3.13 18.92 1.55
CA ALA A 374 2.29 19.26 0.41
C ALA A 374 1.44 18.07 -0.08
N GLY A 375 1.99 16.85 -0.05
CA GLY A 375 1.23 15.61 -0.32
C GLY A 375 0.11 15.31 0.68
N LYS A 376 0.13 15.93 1.86
CA LYS A 376 -0.96 15.91 2.86
C LYS A 376 -1.88 17.14 2.75
N GLY A 377 -1.71 17.97 1.73
CA GLY A 377 -2.58 19.12 1.41
C GLY A 377 -2.23 20.43 2.11
N VAL A 378 -1.07 20.52 2.78
CA VAL A 378 -0.57 21.73 3.45
C VAL A 378 0.60 22.31 2.65
N ILE A 379 0.49 23.55 2.16
CA ILE A 379 1.54 24.20 1.40
C ILE A 379 2.39 25.03 2.36
N VAL A 380 3.63 24.59 2.58
CA VAL A 380 4.64 25.31 3.36
C VAL A 380 5.15 26.50 2.56
N LYS A 381 5.02 27.72 3.11
CA LYS A 381 5.68 28.91 2.57
C LYS A 381 7.11 29.00 3.11
N ASP A 382 7.25 29.46 4.36
CA ASP A 382 8.53 29.95 4.88
C ASP A 382 9.30 28.86 5.63
N LYS A 383 9.11 28.72 6.95
CA LYS A 383 9.89 27.79 7.80
C LYS A 383 9.07 26.58 8.26
N VAL A 384 9.74 25.42 8.30
CA VAL A 384 9.27 24.23 9.00
C VAL A 384 10.32 23.83 10.00
N PHE A 385 9.91 23.71 11.26
CA PHE A 385 10.71 23.12 12.33
C PHE A 385 10.35 21.64 12.43
N HIS A 386 11.35 20.75 12.42
CA HIS A 386 11.15 19.31 12.39
C HIS A 386 11.83 18.64 13.59
N ASN A 387 11.10 17.77 14.29
CA ASN A 387 11.60 16.93 15.39
C ASN A 387 12.31 17.68 16.54
N LEU A 388 12.01 18.98 16.75
CA LEU A 388 12.60 19.79 17.83
C LEU A 388 12.46 19.14 19.21
N GLU A 389 13.51 19.25 20.02
CA GLU A 389 13.50 18.81 21.42
C GLU A 389 12.65 19.73 22.30
N THR A 390 12.29 19.22 23.49
CA THR A 390 11.42 19.94 24.43
C THR A 390 11.97 21.32 24.84
N SER A 391 13.30 21.47 24.93
CA SER A 391 13.97 22.76 25.21
C SER A 391 13.81 23.76 24.05
N GLU A 392 14.08 23.32 22.82
CA GLU A 392 13.99 24.16 21.62
C GLU A 392 12.54 24.62 21.37
N LEU A 393 11.57 23.76 21.66
CA LEU A 393 10.15 24.12 21.64
C LEU A 393 9.81 25.18 22.71
N GLN A 394 10.38 25.09 23.92
CA GLN A 394 10.17 26.07 25.00
C GLN A 394 10.82 27.42 24.69
N GLU A 395 12.03 27.42 24.10
CA GLU A 395 12.67 28.62 23.54
C GLU A 395 11.83 29.22 22.39
N GLY A 396 11.20 28.37 21.58
CA GLY A 396 10.18 28.74 20.59
C GLY A 396 8.81 29.16 21.17
N GLY A 397 8.68 29.31 22.48
CA GLY A 397 7.47 29.79 23.16
C GLY A 397 6.46 28.72 23.57
N ALA A 398 6.81 27.42 23.54
CA ALA A 398 5.94 26.37 24.05
C ALA A 398 5.74 26.49 25.57
N THR A 399 4.49 26.74 25.96
CA THR A 399 4.02 26.67 27.34
C THR A 399 3.30 25.33 27.59
N TYR A 400 3.27 24.85 28.83
CA TYR A 400 2.36 23.79 29.23
C TYR A 400 0.97 24.40 29.46
N PRO A 401 -0.06 24.08 28.64
CA PRO A 401 -1.42 24.52 28.91
C PRO A 401 -2.03 23.75 30.09
N ASP A 402 -3.07 24.30 30.69
CA ASP A 402 -3.89 23.59 31.67
C ASP A 402 -4.42 22.27 31.08
N CYS A 403 -4.35 21.19 31.87
CA CYS A 403 -4.89 19.90 31.48
C CYS A 403 -6.42 20.01 31.37
N LEU A 404 -6.96 19.76 30.18
CA LEU A 404 -8.40 19.79 29.92
C LEU A 404 -8.97 18.38 29.80
N SER A 405 -10.26 18.24 30.06
CA SER A 405 -11.01 17.00 29.89
C SER A 405 -12.40 17.27 29.33
N GLY A 406 -12.96 16.31 28.61
CA GLY A 406 -14.33 16.38 28.11
C GLY A 406 -14.50 17.22 26.83
N ILE A 407 -13.41 17.43 26.07
CA ILE A 407 -13.49 18.04 24.75
C ILE A 407 -14.16 17.05 23.77
N PRO A 408 -15.10 17.48 22.91
CA PRO A 408 -15.86 16.56 22.07
C PRO A 408 -14.98 15.87 21.02
N LEU A 409 -14.99 14.53 21.05
CA LEU A 409 -14.48 13.68 19.98
C LEU A 409 -15.57 13.40 18.95
N HIS A 410 -15.19 13.43 17.68
CA HIS A 410 -15.95 12.84 16.58
C HIS A 410 -15.09 11.79 15.89
N VAL A 411 -15.68 10.66 15.50
CA VAL A 411 -14.96 9.60 14.76
C VAL A 411 -15.74 9.24 13.49
N ARG A 412 -15.02 9.02 12.40
CA ARG A 412 -15.52 8.40 11.18
C ARG A 412 -14.87 7.02 10.98
N GLY A 413 -15.75 6.04 10.82
CA GLY A 413 -15.49 4.61 10.68
C GLY A 413 -16.72 3.87 11.20
N ASP A 414 -16.78 2.55 11.00
CA ASP A 414 -17.70 1.71 11.80
C ASP A 414 -17.03 1.50 13.17
N VAL A 415 -17.60 2.09 14.22
CA VAL A 415 -16.93 2.28 15.52
C VAL A 415 -17.91 2.10 16.67
N ILE A 416 -17.58 1.20 17.57
CA ILE A 416 -18.34 0.91 18.77
C ILE A 416 -17.85 1.83 19.89
N GLY A 417 -18.76 2.60 20.52
CA GLY A 417 -18.42 3.50 21.62
C GLY A 417 -19.37 4.68 21.89
N GLY A 418 -20.41 4.90 21.08
CA GLY A 418 -21.39 5.99 21.30
C GLY A 418 -20.90 7.40 21.00
N VAL A 419 -19.71 7.53 20.40
CA VAL A 419 -19.11 8.81 19.98
C VAL A 419 -19.88 9.39 18.78
N PRO A 420 -20.16 10.72 18.72
CA PRO A 420 -20.92 11.31 17.63
C PRO A 420 -20.19 11.19 16.28
N GLY A 421 -20.76 10.38 15.39
CA GLY A 421 -20.21 10.12 14.05
C GLY A 421 -20.18 11.36 13.15
N VAL A 422 -19.12 11.50 12.36
CA VAL A 422 -18.96 12.58 11.36
C VAL A 422 -18.99 12.03 9.94
N SER A 423 -19.81 12.63 9.08
CA SER A 423 -19.94 12.17 7.68
C SER A 423 -18.67 12.41 6.86
N LYS A 424 -18.48 11.60 5.81
CA LYS A 424 -17.41 11.73 4.82
C LYS A 424 -17.32 13.14 4.21
N ALA A 425 -18.48 13.79 4.01
CA ALA A 425 -18.56 15.16 3.49
C ALA A 425 -18.17 16.21 4.54
N GLN A 426 -18.61 16.08 5.80
CA GLN A 426 -18.20 16.97 6.88
C GLN A 426 -16.70 16.88 7.13
N PHE A 427 -16.13 15.67 7.29
CA PHE A 427 -14.69 15.52 7.50
C PHE A 427 -13.86 16.10 6.36
N ALA A 428 -14.27 15.89 5.10
CA ALA A 428 -13.58 16.46 3.95
C ALA A 428 -13.66 18.00 3.90
N LYS A 429 -14.73 18.62 4.41
CA LYS A 429 -14.82 20.09 4.56
C LYS A 429 -13.92 20.58 5.70
N LEU A 430 -13.93 19.92 6.86
CA LEU A 430 -13.07 20.26 8.00
C LEU A 430 -11.59 20.17 7.64
N LEU A 431 -11.17 19.06 7.02
CA LEU A 431 -9.79 18.85 6.58
C LEU A 431 -9.34 19.95 5.62
N LYS A 432 -10.15 20.32 4.62
CA LYS A 432 -9.85 21.43 3.70
C LYS A 432 -9.68 22.78 4.41
N LEU A 433 -10.52 23.09 5.41
CA LEU A 433 -10.38 24.32 6.20
C LEU A 433 -9.10 24.32 7.04
N VAL A 434 -8.78 23.20 7.67
CA VAL A 434 -7.60 23.02 8.53
C VAL A 434 -6.31 23.06 7.72
N THR A 435 -6.23 22.36 6.59
CA THR A 435 -5.03 22.41 5.75
C THR A 435 -4.85 23.76 5.05
N PHE A 436 -5.94 24.46 4.69
CA PHE A 436 -5.88 25.84 4.19
C PHE A 436 -5.37 26.81 5.28
N HIS A 437 -5.85 26.69 6.52
CA HIS A 437 -5.34 27.47 7.66
C HIS A 437 -3.85 27.22 7.87
N LEU A 438 -3.41 25.96 7.97
CA LEU A 438 -1.99 25.61 8.11
C LEU A 438 -1.14 26.14 6.93
N SER A 439 -1.67 26.16 5.71
CA SER A 439 -0.99 26.73 4.52
C SER A 439 -0.93 28.27 4.50
N SER A 440 -1.63 28.94 5.43
CA SER A 440 -1.59 30.39 5.59
C SER A 440 -0.50 30.84 6.57
N ILE A 441 -0.09 29.96 7.49
CA ILE A 441 0.92 30.22 8.53
C ILE A 441 2.33 30.18 7.90
N SER A 442 3.22 31.06 8.38
CA SER A 442 4.62 31.17 7.95
C SER A 442 5.53 30.10 8.56
N CYS A 443 5.38 29.83 9.85
CA CYS A 443 6.16 28.86 10.62
C CYS A 443 5.30 27.67 11.04
N LEU A 444 5.63 26.47 10.58
CA LEU A 444 4.95 25.24 10.98
C LEU A 444 5.88 24.33 11.80
N TYR A 445 5.32 23.67 12.81
CA TYR A 445 6.02 22.70 13.65
C TYR A 445 5.58 21.29 13.28
N VAL A 446 6.54 20.41 13.03
CA VAL A 446 6.31 19.05 12.54
C VAL A 446 7.07 18.06 13.42
N GLN A 447 6.36 17.07 13.96
CA GLN A 447 6.94 16.01 14.78
C GLN A 447 6.59 14.66 14.19
N ASP A 448 7.62 13.89 13.89
CA ASP A 448 7.50 12.49 13.53
C ASP A 448 7.67 11.62 14.77
N GLY A 449 6.90 10.53 14.84
CA GLY A 449 6.90 9.59 15.95
C GLY A 449 6.14 8.31 15.61
N ALA A 450 5.93 7.44 16.60
CA ALA A 450 5.16 6.21 16.43
C ALA A 450 4.25 5.89 17.63
N ILE A 451 3.27 5.03 17.37
CA ILE A 451 2.43 4.37 18.37
C ILE A 451 2.72 2.87 18.28
N GLY A 452 3.02 2.25 19.41
CA GLY A 452 3.65 0.93 19.47
C GLY A 452 5.16 1.04 19.65
N SER A 453 5.71 0.18 20.51
CA SER A 453 7.11 0.23 20.98
C SER A 453 8.08 -0.65 20.17
N SER A 454 7.67 -1.22 19.04
CA SER A 454 8.58 -1.96 18.14
C SER A 454 8.40 -1.51 16.70
N ALA A 455 9.51 -1.22 16.01
CA ALA A 455 9.52 -0.85 14.59
C ALA A 455 8.97 -1.96 13.66
N GLU A 456 8.80 -3.19 14.16
CA GLU A 456 8.19 -4.29 13.42
C GLU A 456 6.65 -4.24 13.42
N CYS A 457 6.04 -3.64 14.44
CA CYS A 457 4.59 -3.54 14.60
C CYS A 457 4.24 -2.26 15.39
N ASP A 458 4.53 -1.13 14.76
CA ASP A 458 4.07 0.19 15.17
C ASP A 458 3.16 0.79 14.08
N ALA A 459 2.61 1.97 14.35
CA ALA A 459 2.04 2.86 13.35
C ALA A 459 2.78 4.20 13.41
N LYS A 460 3.39 4.63 12.30
CA LYS A 460 4.09 5.92 12.24
C LYS A 460 3.09 7.07 12.19
N VAL A 461 3.41 8.16 12.89
CA VAL A 461 2.57 9.34 13.08
C VAL A 461 3.36 10.59 12.73
N ARG A 462 2.83 11.41 11.82
CA ARG A 462 3.32 12.78 11.57
C ARG A 462 2.34 13.79 12.15
N VAL A 463 2.80 14.60 13.09
CA VAL A 463 2.10 15.79 13.60
C VAL A 463 2.47 16.98 12.71
N ILE A 464 1.49 17.81 12.36
CA ILE A 464 1.66 19.10 11.68
C ILE A 464 0.87 20.14 12.48
N SER A 465 1.51 21.20 12.96
CA SER A 465 0.86 22.20 13.81
C SER A 465 1.32 23.64 13.55
N ASP A 466 0.44 24.58 13.88
CA ASP A 466 0.75 26.02 14.01
C ASP A 466 1.24 26.40 15.42
N ASN A 467 1.33 25.45 16.36
CA ASN A 467 1.58 25.71 17.77
C ASN A 467 2.65 24.78 18.39
N PRO A 468 3.75 25.32 18.96
CA PRO A 468 4.82 24.50 19.52
C PRO A 468 4.41 23.79 20.83
N SER A 469 3.46 24.32 21.62
CA SER A 469 2.88 23.61 22.77
C SER A 469 2.11 22.35 22.37
N ALA A 470 1.43 22.38 21.22
CA ALA A 470 0.71 21.21 20.71
C ALA A 470 1.68 20.10 20.31
N VAL A 471 2.78 20.47 19.65
CA VAL A 471 3.88 19.54 19.34
C VAL A 471 4.57 19.03 20.60
N MET A 472 4.86 19.89 21.57
CA MET A 472 5.48 19.50 22.85
C MET A 472 4.62 18.50 23.64
N LEU A 473 3.29 18.62 23.61
CA LEU A 473 2.42 17.64 24.27
C LEU A 473 2.32 16.34 23.47
N LEU A 474 2.21 16.41 22.14
CA LEU A 474 2.12 15.21 21.29
C LEU A 474 3.43 14.41 21.25
N SER A 475 4.60 15.05 21.32
CA SER A 475 5.90 14.36 21.41
C SER A 475 6.11 13.62 22.74
N ASN A 476 5.34 13.94 23.78
CA ASN A 476 5.28 13.16 25.02
C ASN A 476 4.29 11.97 24.97
N VAL A 477 3.44 11.89 23.95
CA VAL A 477 2.49 10.78 23.72
C VAL A 477 3.03 9.76 22.70
N LEU A 478 3.88 10.20 21.77
CA LEU A 478 4.47 9.36 20.73
C LEU A 478 5.84 8.80 21.14
N TRP A 479 6.17 7.61 20.63
CA TRP A 479 7.53 7.10 20.67
C TRP A 479 8.42 7.86 19.67
N LYS A 480 9.65 8.19 20.06
CA LYS A 480 10.68 8.66 19.13
C LYS A 480 11.04 7.54 18.14
N ILE A 481 11.34 7.92 16.90
CA ILE A 481 11.73 7.03 15.81
C ILE A 481 12.97 7.57 15.09
N PRO A 482 13.73 6.72 14.36
CA PRO A 482 14.81 7.20 13.51
C PRO A 482 14.32 8.16 12.44
N ASP A 483 15.17 9.10 12.04
CA ASP A 483 14.88 10.01 10.95
C ASP A 483 14.61 9.27 9.63
N ARG A 484 13.81 9.91 8.76
CA ARG A 484 13.31 9.34 7.49
C ARG A 484 12.47 8.06 7.62
N ALA A 485 12.25 7.50 8.82
CA ALA A 485 11.41 6.31 9.01
C ALA A 485 9.94 6.50 8.54
N ILE A 486 9.41 7.72 8.55
CA ILE A 486 8.06 8.04 8.02
C ILE A 486 8.03 8.05 6.49
N SER A 487 9.11 8.47 5.81
CA SER A 487 9.19 8.45 4.34
C SER A 487 9.28 7.04 3.75
N HIS A 488 9.61 6.03 4.57
CA HIS A 488 9.55 4.62 4.19
C HIS A 488 8.25 3.92 4.65
N ASP A 489 7.40 4.57 5.46
CA ASP A 489 6.08 4.02 5.80
C ASP A 489 5.10 4.21 4.63
N THR A 490 4.32 3.15 4.40
CA THR A 490 3.31 3.03 3.37
C THR A 490 1.93 3.51 3.81
N SER A 491 1.71 3.68 5.12
CA SER A 491 0.43 4.15 5.70
C SER A 491 0.61 5.11 6.91
N PRO A 492 1.43 6.17 6.83
CA PRO A 492 1.69 7.04 7.99
C PRO A 492 0.46 7.89 8.34
N LEU A 493 0.03 7.78 9.60
CA LEU A 493 -1.05 8.54 10.23
C LEU A 493 -0.67 10.02 10.29
N THR A 494 -1.63 10.93 10.15
CA THR A 494 -1.36 12.38 10.19
C THR A 494 -2.28 13.10 11.16
N ILE A 495 -1.68 13.84 12.10
CA ILE A 495 -2.36 14.69 13.06
C ILE A 495 -2.18 16.15 12.62
N TYR A 496 -3.29 16.83 12.36
CA TYR A 496 -3.33 18.27 12.09
C TYR A 496 -3.81 18.97 13.37
N ALA A 497 -2.92 19.69 14.05
CA ALA A 497 -3.22 20.38 15.30
C ALA A 497 -3.20 21.91 15.10
N THR A 498 -4.36 22.56 15.19
CA THR A 498 -4.49 24.02 14.99
C THR A 498 -5.00 24.73 16.23
N SER A 499 -4.23 25.70 16.70
CA SER A 499 -4.55 26.57 17.84
C SER A 499 -5.86 27.33 17.70
N SER A 500 -6.23 27.72 16.47
CA SER A 500 -7.42 28.50 16.17
C SER A 500 -8.61 27.63 15.75
N ILE A 501 -9.83 28.08 16.07
CA ILE A 501 -11.09 27.47 15.63
C ILE A 501 -11.79 28.48 14.70
N SER A 502 -11.75 28.25 13.39
CA SER A 502 -12.53 29.05 12.45
C SER A 502 -14.02 28.94 12.75
N ASN A 503 -14.75 30.06 12.75
CA ASN A 503 -16.21 30.04 12.96
C ASN A 503 -16.96 29.20 11.90
N ASN A 504 -16.36 29.00 10.71
CA ASN A 504 -16.87 28.10 9.67
C ASN A 504 -16.86 26.61 10.06
N VAL A 505 -16.20 26.23 11.16
CA VAL A 505 -16.23 24.86 11.69
C VAL A 505 -17.49 24.63 12.54
N LYS A 506 -17.93 25.63 13.30
CA LYS A 506 -19.16 25.57 14.10
C LYS A 506 -20.41 25.38 13.23
N THR A 507 -20.39 25.86 11.98
CA THR A 507 -21.49 25.60 11.02
C THR A 507 -21.45 24.20 10.38
N ILE A 508 -20.32 23.48 10.45
CA ILE A 508 -20.17 22.11 9.91
C ILE A 508 -20.48 21.04 10.97
N LEU A 509 -20.16 21.31 12.24
CA LEU A 509 -20.36 20.41 13.38
C LEU A 509 -21.57 20.78 14.27
N GLY A 510 -22.32 21.82 13.90
CA GLY A 510 -23.50 22.32 14.61
C GLY A 510 -23.19 23.46 15.58
N SER A 511 -24.13 24.39 15.73
CA SER A 511 -23.99 25.49 16.68
C SER A 511 -24.21 24.99 18.11
N GLY A 512 -23.17 25.05 18.94
CA GLY A 512 -23.24 24.61 20.34
C GLY A 512 -22.06 25.13 21.17
N THR A 513 -22.30 25.37 22.46
CA THR A 513 -21.29 25.85 23.42
C THR A 513 -20.19 24.82 23.69
N GLN A 514 -20.45 23.54 23.44
CA GLN A 514 -19.50 22.42 23.61
C GLN A 514 -18.18 22.58 22.84
N TYR A 515 -18.16 23.41 21.78
CA TYR A 515 -16.96 23.67 20.97
C TYR A 515 -16.17 24.92 21.41
N ALA A 516 -16.46 25.50 22.58
CA ALA A 516 -15.78 26.71 23.05
C ALA A 516 -14.27 26.51 23.32
N ASN A 517 -13.89 25.35 23.87
CA ASN A 517 -12.49 25.04 24.19
C ASN A 517 -11.74 24.33 23.05
N GLY A 518 -12.46 23.67 22.14
CA GLY A 518 -11.88 22.86 21.07
C GLY A 518 -12.81 21.75 20.59
N PHE A 519 -12.31 20.93 19.67
CA PHE A 519 -12.88 19.63 19.30
C PHE A 519 -11.79 18.74 18.69
N ALA A 520 -12.02 17.43 18.69
CA ALA A 520 -11.24 16.47 17.93
C ALA A 520 -12.11 15.77 16.87
N ALA A 521 -11.56 15.50 15.70
CA ALA A 521 -12.22 14.71 14.65
C ALA A 521 -11.24 13.72 14.03
N ALA A 522 -11.55 12.43 14.09
CA ALA A 522 -10.75 11.34 13.53
C ALA A 522 -11.44 10.69 12.32
N ASP A 523 -10.67 10.33 11.29
CA ASP A 523 -11.11 9.56 10.13
C ASP A 523 -10.20 8.34 9.96
N ILE A 524 -10.69 7.18 10.41
CA ILE A 524 -9.91 5.94 10.46
C ILE A 524 -9.56 5.47 9.04
N GLU A 525 -10.50 5.61 8.08
CA GLU A 525 -10.28 5.26 6.67
C GLU A 525 -9.20 6.12 5.99
N ARG A 526 -8.91 7.32 6.52
CA ARG A 526 -7.87 8.23 6.02
C ARG A 526 -6.63 8.30 6.92
N SER A 527 -6.59 7.54 8.02
CA SER A 527 -5.56 7.63 9.06
C SER A 527 -5.24 9.09 9.43
N SER A 528 -6.29 9.90 9.64
CA SER A 528 -6.18 11.36 9.77
C SER A 528 -6.93 11.86 11.01
N LEU A 529 -6.25 12.64 11.85
CA LEU A 529 -6.79 13.27 13.05
C LEU A 529 -6.70 14.79 12.94
N ILE A 530 -7.78 15.47 13.32
CA ILE A 530 -7.85 16.93 13.43
C ILE A 530 -8.03 17.26 14.91
N LEU A 531 -7.17 18.12 15.46
CA LEU A 531 -7.25 18.65 16.82
C LEU A 531 -7.32 20.19 16.72
N CYS A 532 -8.46 20.79 17.10
CA CYS A 532 -8.67 22.23 16.98
C CYS A 532 -8.87 22.90 18.34
N GLY A 533 -8.38 24.13 18.50
CA GLY A 533 -8.39 24.82 19.79
C GLY A 533 -7.46 24.13 20.78
N LYS A 534 -7.87 24.05 22.05
CA LYS A 534 -7.11 23.35 23.11
C LYS A 534 -7.29 21.82 23.11
N ALA A 535 -7.80 21.21 22.03
CA ALA A 535 -8.03 19.76 21.95
C ALA A 535 -6.78 18.90 22.13
N PHE A 536 -5.59 19.45 21.84
CA PHE A 536 -4.32 18.78 22.09
C PHE A 536 -3.90 18.72 23.58
N ALA A 537 -4.60 19.43 24.47
CA ALA A 537 -4.35 19.42 25.91
C ALA A 537 -5.11 18.31 26.67
N ASP A 538 -6.11 17.68 26.04
CA ASP A 538 -6.81 16.52 26.59
C ASP A 538 -6.05 15.24 26.19
N SER A 539 -5.12 14.82 27.06
CA SER A 539 -4.29 13.64 26.80
C SER A 539 -5.08 12.33 26.78
N ALA A 540 -6.29 12.27 27.35
CA ALA A 540 -7.12 11.07 27.31
C ALA A 540 -7.81 10.97 25.94
N LEU A 541 -8.47 12.04 25.51
CA LEU A 541 -9.06 12.21 24.18
C LEU A 541 -8.09 11.84 23.06
N VAL A 542 -6.85 12.35 23.13
CA VAL A 542 -5.82 12.09 22.14
C VAL A 542 -5.41 10.61 22.11
N LYS A 543 -5.21 9.96 23.27
CA LYS A 543 -4.84 8.54 23.33
C LYS A 543 -5.97 7.61 22.91
N ASP A 544 -7.21 7.91 23.28
CA ASP A 544 -8.40 7.15 22.86
C ASP A 544 -8.58 7.24 21.33
N ALA A 545 -8.50 8.45 20.76
CA ALA A 545 -8.58 8.64 19.31
C ALA A 545 -7.42 7.99 18.55
N LEU A 546 -6.21 8.04 19.10
CA LEU A 546 -5.03 7.40 18.50
C LEU A 546 -5.14 5.87 18.52
N THR A 547 -5.58 5.28 19.64
CA THR A 547 -5.84 3.84 19.76
C THR A 547 -6.87 3.37 18.74
N ALA A 548 -7.95 4.14 18.55
CA ALA A 548 -8.98 3.86 17.55
C ALA A 548 -8.43 3.81 16.11
N MET A 549 -7.59 4.79 15.73
CA MET A 549 -7.06 4.88 14.36
C MET A 549 -5.92 3.89 14.07
N THR A 550 -5.10 3.53 15.06
CA THR A 550 -3.95 2.64 14.84
C THR A 550 -4.31 1.17 14.88
N ALA A 551 -5.40 0.78 15.57
CA ALA A 551 -5.87 -0.60 15.62
C ALA A 551 -5.90 -1.32 14.24
N PRO A 552 -6.49 -0.78 13.17
CA PRO A 552 -6.46 -1.42 11.85
C PRO A 552 -5.07 -1.44 11.19
N ILE A 553 -4.22 -0.45 11.47
CA ILE A 553 -2.84 -0.38 10.95
C ILE A 553 -1.97 -1.48 11.58
N LEU A 554 -2.12 -1.69 12.89
CA LEU A 554 -1.41 -2.71 13.66
C LEU A 554 -1.88 -4.12 13.28
N SER A 555 -3.20 -4.32 13.16
CA SER A 555 -3.78 -5.56 12.62
C SER A 555 -3.28 -5.89 11.21
N ALA A 556 -3.16 -4.89 10.33
CA ALA A 556 -2.59 -5.08 8.99
C ALA A 556 -1.08 -5.39 9.00
N ARG A 557 -0.37 -5.08 10.08
CA ARG A 557 1.04 -5.45 10.33
C ARG A 557 1.19 -6.77 11.11
N GLY A 558 0.10 -7.52 11.31
CA GLY A 558 0.13 -8.84 11.98
C GLY A 558 0.25 -8.78 13.51
N GLY A 559 -0.06 -7.64 14.13
CA GLY A 559 -0.21 -7.53 15.57
C GLY A 559 -1.67 -7.40 15.98
N LEU A 560 -2.10 -8.12 17.02
CA LEU A 560 -3.42 -8.00 17.63
C LEU A 560 -3.41 -6.86 18.67
N PRO A 561 -4.05 -5.70 18.42
CA PRO A 561 -4.23 -4.67 19.43
C PRO A 561 -5.30 -5.09 20.44
N VAL A 562 -4.98 -5.03 21.73
CA VAL A 562 -5.90 -5.33 22.84
C VAL A 562 -5.89 -4.21 23.89
N PRO A 563 -7.05 -3.82 24.45
CA PRO A 563 -7.13 -2.86 25.56
C PRO A 563 -6.83 -3.59 26.87
N GLY A 564 -5.55 -3.84 27.10
CA GLY A 564 -5.00 -4.32 28.36
C GLY A 564 -3.72 -3.58 28.71
N TRP A 565 -2.98 -4.14 29.66
CA TRP A 565 -1.69 -3.64 30.12
C TRP A 565 -0.66 -4.78 30.16
N LEU A 566 0.62 -4.47 30.01
CA LEU A 566 1.71 -5.41 30.29
C LEU A 566 2.31 -5.14 31.66
N LEU A 567 2.43 -6.17 32.47
CA LEU A 567 3.06 -6.18 33.79
C LEU A 567 4.39 -6.94 33.70
N CYS A 568 5.44 -6.42 34.34
CA CYS A 568 6.72 -7.12 34.50
C CYS A 568 6.79 -7.71 35.92
N PHE A 569 6.72 -9.03 36.07
CA PHE A 569 6.71 -9.70 37.37
C PHE A 569 7.64 -10.92 37.38
N GLY A 570 8.61 -10.93 38.31
CA GLY A 570 9.59 -12.02 38.43
C GLY A 570 10.55 -12.16 37.25
N GLY A 571 10.64 -11.16 36.37
CA GLY A 571 11.36 -11.23 35.09
C GLY A 571 10.51 -11.72 33.91
N SER A 572 9.32 -12.28 34.19
CA SER A 572 8.32 -12.65 33.19
C SER A 572 7.39 -11.49 32.85
N ILE A 573 6.73 -11.59 31.69
CA ILE A 573 5.79 -10.57 31.21
C ILE A 573 4.38 -11.15 31.24
N VAL A 574 3.45 -10.43 31.85
CA VAL A 574 2.07 -10.87 32.05
C VAL A 574 1.12 -9.86 31.42
N LEU A 575 0.15 -10.35 30.66
CA LEU A 575 -0.91 -9.54 30.07
C LEU A 575 -2.07 -9.41 31.05
N LEU A 576 -2.46 -8.17 31.37
CA LEU A 576 -3.50 -7.86 32.33
C LEU A 576 -4.69 -7.19 31.65
N PHE A 577 -5.90 -7.71 31.88
CA PHE A 577 -7.17 -7.11 31.49
C PHE A 577 -7.97 -6.73 32.74
N ALA A 578 -8.30 -5.45 32.92
CA ALA A 578 -8.98 -4.95 34.11
C ALA A 578 -9.87 -3.75 33.80
N PRO A 579 -10.95 -3.50 34.57
CA PRO A 579 -11.63 -2.21 34.60
C PRO A 579 -10.68 -1.11 35.10
N VAL A 580 -10.74 0.06 34.49
CA VAL A 580 -9.80 1.17 34.77
C VAL A 580 -9.94 1.67 36.21
N GLU A 581 -11.13 1.54 36.80
CA GLU A 581 -11.42 1.84 38.19
C GLU A 581 -10.50 1.09 39.17
N ILE A 582 -10.14 -0.15 38.85
CA ILE A 582 -9.26 -1.00 39.67
C ILE A 582 -7.79 -0.62 39.47
N MET A 583 -7.42 -0.31 38.22
CA MET A 583 -6.07 0.18 37.90
C MET A 583 -5.77 1.47 38.67
N MET A 584 -6.72 2.42 38.65
CA MET A 584 -6.60 3.70 39.35
C MET A 584 -6.53 3.59 40.89
N SER A 585 -7.05 2.50 41.48
CA SER A 585 -7.01 2.30 42.93
C SER A 585 -5.74 1.66 43.47
N CYS A 586 -4.94 0.98 42.64
CA CYS A 586 -3.83 0.13 43.12
C CYS A 586 -2.45 0.71 42.75
N LEU A 587 -1.72 1.20 43.75
CA LEU A 587 -0.46 1.91 43.59
C LEU A 587 0.73 0.98 43.31
N GLU A 588 0.78 -0.20 43.95
CA GLU A 588 1.85 -1.19 43.70
C GLU A 588 1.82 -1.70 42.25
N ILE A 589 0.62 -1.86 41.66
CA ILE A 589 0.49 -2.33 40.27
C ILE A 589 1.10 -1.31 39.31
N HIS A 590 0.83 -0.01 39.49
CA HIS A 590 1.41 1.06 38.65
C HIS A 590 2.95 1.03 38.58
N ASN A 591 3.64 0.58 39.64
CA ASN A 591 5.11 0.46 39.64
C ASN A 591 5.63 -0.76 38.86
N ALA A 592 4.80 -1.79 38.67
CA ALA A 592 5.13 -3.01 37.93
C ALA A 592 4.63 -3.00 36.47
N LEU A 593 3.82 -2.01 36.08
CA LEU A 593 3.35 -1.82 34.71
C LEU A 593 4.47 -1.34 33.77
N LEU A 594 4.47 -1.86 32.54
CA LEU A 594 5.31 -1.35 31.44
C LEU A 594 4.72 -0.09 30.77
N SER A 595 3.40 0.10 30.85
CA SER A 595 2.72 1.37 30.57
C SER A 595 1.55 1.59 31.50
N ILE A 596 1.32 2.84 31.91
CA ILE A 596 0.15 3.25 32.71
C ILE A 596 -1.09 3.35 31.80
N ASP A 597 -0.88 3.77 30.56
CA ASP A 597 -1.94 3.86 29.56
C ASP A 597 -2.33 2.48 29.05
N CYS A 598 -3.64 2.28 28.87
CA CYS A 598 -4.19 1.05 28.30
C CYS A 598 -3.84 0.95 26.81
N GLY A 599 -3.46 -0.25 26.36
CA GLY A 599 -3.15 -0.52 24.95
C GLY A 599 -1.88 -1.35 24.78
N VAL A 600 -2.06 -2.60 24.35
CA VAL A 600 -1.00 -3.58 24.09
C VAL A 600 -1.18 -4.15 22.69
N VAL A 601 -0.08 -4.46 22.00
CA VAL A 601 -0.10 -5.24 20.76
C VAL A 601 0.59 -6.57 20.99
N ILE A 602 -0.07 -7.67 20.64
CA ILE A 602 0.49 -9.03 20.68
C ILE A 602 0.85 -9.43 19.26
N SER A 603 2.04 -9.96 19.03
CA SER A 603 2.50 -10.40 17.71
C SER A 603 3.18 -11.77 17.79
N SER A 604 3.41 -12.40 16.63
CA SER A 604 4.16 -13.65 16.54
C SER A 604 5.59 -13.57 17.10
N LYS A 605 6.19 -12.36 17.14
CA LYS A 605 7.56 -12.11 17.63
C LYS A 605 7.64 -11.70 19.11
N GLY A 606 6.56 -11.19 19.69
CA GLY A 606 6.57 -10.61 21.03
C GLY A 606 5.41 -9.67 21.30
N SER A 607 5.51 -8.88 22.36
CA SER A 607 4.50 -7.89 22.77
C SER A 607 5.04 -6.46 22.77
N THR A 608 4.16 -5.47 22.62
CA THR A 608 4.50 -4.04 22.70
C THR A 608 3.41 -3.27 23.45
N VAL A 609 3.75 -2.11 24.02
CA VAL A 609 2.77 -1.14 24.54
C VAL A 609 2.59 0.01 23.54
N LEU A 610 1.37 0.55 23.43
CA LEU A 610 1.06 1.63 22.48
C LEU A 610 1.79 2.94 22.83
N PHE A 611 1.77 3.33 24.11
CA PHE A 611 2.25 4.65 24.58
C PHE A 611 3.45 4.54 25.55
N PRO A 612 4.36 5.51 25.55
CA PRO A 612 5.56 5.51 26.40
C PRO A 612 5.27 5.82 27.87
N THR A 613 6.15 5.34 28.75
CA THR A 613 6.15 5.75 30.17
C THR A 613 7.10 6.91 30.41
N LYS A 614 6.78 7.74 31.41
CA LYS A 614 7.61 8.89 31.84
C LYS A 614 9.09 8.53 32.09
N ALA A 615 9.38 7.27 32.43
CA ALA A 615 10.71 6.75 32.74
C ALA A 615 11.40 5.95 31.61
N ARG A 616 10.72 5.62 30.50
CA ARG A 616 11.30 4.83 29.39
C ARG A 616 10.87 5.40 28.04
N ARG A 617 11.82 6.04 27.34
CA ARG A 617 11.61 6.72 26.05
C ARG A 617 12.11 5.94 24.83
N GLU A 618 12.89 4.89 25.03
CA GLU A 618 13.41 4.04 23.95
C GLU A 618 12.39 2.96 23.55
N PRO A 619 12.03 2.82 22.25
CA PRO A 619 11.19 1.73 21.78
C PRO A 619 11.85 0.38 22.05
N LYS A 620 11.12 -0.53 22.70
CA LYS A 620 11.56 -1.90 22.97
C LYS A 620 10.47 -2.92 22.66
N LEU A 621 10.80 -3.92 21.85
CA LEU A 621 10.02 -5.15 21.74
C LEU A 621 10.18 -5.96 23.04
N PHE A 622 9.05 -6.39 23.61
CA PHE A 622 8.99 -7.26 24.78
C PHE A 622 8.74 -8.71 24.35
N THR A 623 9.07 -9.68 25.21
CA THR A 623 8.74 -11.10 24.93
C THR A 623 7.23 -11.31 24.82
N LYS A 624 6.79 -12.47 24.32
CA LYS A 624 5.38 -12.86 24.44
C LYS A 624 4.97 -12.91 25.93
N PRO A 625 3.70 -12.64 26.27
CA PRO A 625 3.21 -12.82 27.64
C PRO A 625 3.29 -14.30 28.05
N THR A 626 3.84 -14.60 29.23
CA THR A 626 3.92 -15.97 29.76
C THR A 626 2.66 -16.40 30.47
N ALA A 627 1.74 -15.46 30.72
CA ALA A 627 0.42 -15.69 31.30
C ALA A 627 -0.52 -14.54 30.93
N VAL A 628 -1.82 -14.81 30.94
CA VAL A 628 -2.88 -13.81 30.79
C VAL A 628 -3.75 -13.78 32.05
N ILE A 629 -4.02 -12.60 32.58
CA ILE A 629 -4.82 -12.39 33.79
C ILE A 629 -5.99 -11.48 33.45
N ILE A 630 -7.18 -11.97 33.72
CA ILE A 630 -8.44 -11.25 33.59
C ILE A 630 -8.91 -10.89 35.00
N VAL A 631 -9.19 -9.61 35.22
CA VAL A 631 -9.67 -9.09 36.49
C VAL A 631 -11.15 -8.75 36.35
N SER A 632 -11.96 -9.33 37.23
CA SER A 632 -13.37 -8.95 37.42
C SER A 632 -13.55 -8.40 38.83
N SER A 633 -14.64 -7.68 39.06
CA SER A 633 -15.12 -7.38 40.41
C SER A 633 -16.46 -8.06 40.60
N ASP A 634 -16.55 -8.91 41.61
CA ASP A 634 -17.81 -9.51 42.03
C ASP A 634 -17.95 -9.40 43.55
N SER A 635 -18.80 -8.48 43.98
CA SER A 635 -19.22 -8.30 45.37
C SER A 635 -20.15 -9.41 45.89
N THR A 636 -20.73 -10.26 45.04
CA THR A 636 -21.60 -11.37 45.46
C THR A 636 -20.81 -12.59 45.99
N GLY A 637 -19.53 -12.70 45.63
CA GLY A 637 -18.68 -13.83 46.01
C GLY A 637 -19.02 -15.13 45.29
N ALA A 638 -19.56 -15.03 44.07
CA ALA A 638 -19.74 -16.13 43.13
C ALA A 638 -18.48 -16.39 42.29
N ILE A 639 -17.67 -15.35 41.99
CA ILE A 639 -16.35 -15.51 41.38
C ILE A 639 -15.31 -15.78 42.50
N PRO A 640 -14.56 -16.91 42.45
CA PRO A 640 -13.47 -17.18 43.38
C PRO A 640 -12.37 -16.11 43.33
N SER A 641 -11.59 -15.99 44.42
CA SER A 641 -10.48 -15.02 44.48
C SER A 641 -9.48 -15.19 43.32
N VAL A 642 -9.15 -16.43 42.96
CA VAL A 642 -8.37 -16.78 41.76
C VAL A 642 -8.88 -18.09 41.17
N SER A 643 -9.01 -18.17 39.85
CA SER A 643 -9.30 -19.40 39.10
C SER A 643 -8.33 -19.54 37.92
N LYS A 644 -7.90 -20.76 37.58
CA LYS A 644 -7.27 -21.05 36.28
C LYS A 644 -8.38 -21.23 35.23
N LEU A 645 -8.21 -20.63 34.06
CA LEU A 645 -9.17 -20.71 32.96
C LEU A 645 -8.63 -21.59 31.82
N SER A 646 -9.54 -22.22 31.07
CA SER A 646 -9.26 -22.64 29.70
C SER A 646 -9.20 -21.44 28.76
N ALA A 647 -8.57 -21.57 27.58
CA ALA A 647 -8.50 -20.50 26.59
C ALA A 647 -9.90 -19.99 26.17
N GLY A 648 -10.90 -20.90 26.09
CA GLY A 648 -12.29 -20.56 25.75
C GLY A 648 -12.99 -19.74 26.83
N GLN A 649 -12.84 -20.13 28.11
CA GLN A 649 -13.34 -19.34 29.25
C GLN A 649 -12.63 -18.00 29.37
N ALA A 650 -11.32 -17.94 29.10
CA ALA A 650 -10.57 -16.68 29.08
C ALA A 650 -11.13 -15.72 28.02
N ALA A 651 -11.35 -16.20 26.80
CA ALA A 651 -11.98 -15.40 25.74
C ALA A 651 -13.43 -14.99 26.09
N TYR A 652 -14.18 -15.83 26.79
CA TYR A 652 -15.54 -15.54 27.26
C TYR A 652 -15.59 -14.45 28.35
N HIS A 653 -14.71 -14.52 29.37
CA HIS A 653 -14.58 -13.48 30.39
C HIS A 653 -14.02 -12.18 29.81
N PHE A 654 -13.10 -12.25 28.84
CA PHE A 654 -12.62 -11.07 28.10
C PHE A 654 -13.73 -10.42 27.27
N LEU A 655 -14.50 -11.20 26.50
CA LEU A 655 -15.62 -10.72 25.68
C LEU A 655 -16.73 -10.05 26.50
N THR A 656 -16.89 -10.44 27.77
CA THR A 656 -17.91 -9.87 28.67
C THR A 656 -17.42 -8.67 29.48
N GLY A 657 -16.17 -8.68 29.95
CA GLY A 657 -15.59 -7.59 30.74
C GLY A 657 -16.43 -7.22 31.96
N TYR A 658 -16.69 -8.20 32.82
CA TYR A 658 -17.64 -8.09 33.93
C TYR A 658 -17.09 -7.31 35.13
N HIS A 659 -17.90 -6.40 35.66
CA HIS A 659 -17.61 -5.64 36.88
C HIS A 659 -18.92 -5.26 37.61
N ASP A 660 -19.21 -5.94 38.72
CA ASP A 660 -20.35 -5.70 39.62
C ASP A 660 -21.69 -5.43 38.90
N GLY A 661 -22.07 -6.35 38.01
CA GLY A 661 -23.32 -6.29 37.25
C GLY A 661 -23.25 -5.46 35.95
N LYS A 662 -22.19 -4.66 35.76
CA LYS A 662 -21.87 -4.02 34.48
C LYS A 662 -21.05 -4.97 33.60
N PHE A 663 -21.15 -4.76 32.30
CA PHE A 663 -20.41 -5.51 31.27
C PHE A 663 -19.77 -4.50 30.29
N VAL A 664 -18.46 -4.57 30.12
CA VAL A 664 -17.67 -3.70 29.22
C VAL A 664 -16.93 -4.60 28.22
N PRO A 665 -17.56 -4.98 27.09
CA PRO A 665 -17.02 -6.02 26.20
C PRO A 665 -15.60 -5.76 25.72
N ALA A 666 -14.77 -6.80 25.77
CA ALA A 666 -13.34 -6.73 25.44
C ALA A 666 -12.64 -5.57 26.17
N TYR A 667 -13.05 -5.22 27.39
CA TYR A 667 -12.55 -4.10 28.22
C TYR A 667 -12.42 -2.75 27.49
N SER A 668 -13.18 -2.55 26.40
CA SER A 668 -13.01 -1.41 25.50
C SER A 668 -13.67 -0.15 26.05
N ARG A 669 -12.85 0.74 26.63
CA ARG A 669 -13.26 2.09 27.09
C ARG A 669 -13.35 3.11 25.95
N ALA A 670 -12.38 3.08 25.05
CA ALA A 670 -12.26 4.00 23.93
C ALA A 670 -13.17 3.59 22.75
N PRO A 671 -13.50 4.50 21.80
CA PRO A 671 -14.01 4.12 20.49
C PRO A 671 -13.10 3.07 19.83
N SER A 672 -13.66 1.92 19.46
CA SER A 672 -12.93 0.85 18.77
C SER A 672 -13.55 0.54 17.41
N PRO A 673 -12.76 0.45 16.31
CA PRO A 673 -13.22 -0.09 15.02
C PRO A 673 -13.19 -1.63 14.96
N ALA A 674 -12.65 -2.28 16.00
CA ALA A 674 -12.58 -3.74 16.07
C ALA A 674 -13.77 -4.29 16.88
N ASP A 675 -14.50 -5.24 16.27
CA ASP A 675 -15.57 -5.98 16.93
C ASP A 675 -15.02 -6.76 18.15
N PRO A 676 -15.61 -6.59 19.36
CA PRO A 676 -15.23 -7.34 20.56
C PRO A 676 -15.23 -8.87 20.37
N LEU A 677 -16.16 -9.43 19.57
CA LEU A 677 -16.21 -10.88 19.33
C LEU A 677 -15.06 -11.35 18.44
N ALA A 678 -14.69 -10.59 17.40
CA ALA A 678 -13.48 -10.80 16.62
C ALA A 678 -12.22 -10.72 17.49
N LEU A 679 -12.08 -9.68 18.33
CA LEU A 679 -10.95 -9.55 19.27
C LEU A 679 -10.83 -10.74 20.23
N ALA A 680 -11.96 -11.18 20.81
CA ALA A 680 -11.98 -12.34 21.69
C ALA A 680 -11.63 -13.65 20.97
N SER A 681 -12.04 -13.80 19.71
CA SER A 681 -11.69 -14.96 18.85
C SER A 681 -10.20 -14.96 18.46
N SER A 682 -9.60 -13.81 18.22
CA SER A 682 -8.16 -13.67 18.01
C SER A 682 -7.37 -13.95 19.30
N LEU A 683 -7.84 -13.47 20.46
CA LEU A 683 -7.23 -13.77 21.76
C LEU A 683 -7.30 -15.28 22.08
N PHE A 684 -8.45 -15.92 21.86
CA PHE A 684 -8.62 -17.37 21.97
C PHE A 684 -7.60 -18.14 21.11
N SER A 685 -7.40 -17.68 19.86
CA SER A 685 -6.48 -18.30 18.93
C SER A 685 -5.03 -18.21 19.43
N HIS A 686 -4.58 -17.03 19.88
CA HIS A 686 -3.24 -16.86 20.48
C HIS A 686 -3.05 -17.71 21.74
N LEU A 687 -4.02 -17.70 22.68
CA LEU A 687 -3.95 -18.50 23.90
C LEU A 687 -3.79 -20.01 23.61
N LYS A 688 -4.39 -20.48 22.51
CA LYS A 688 -4.37 -21.89 22.07
C LYS A 688 -3.14 -22.25 21.22
N GLU A 689 -2.56 -21.29 20.50
CA GLU A 689 -1.35 -21.48 19.69
C GLU A 689 -0.07 -21.44 20.54
N ASP A 690 0.00 -20.53 21.52
CA ASP A 690 1.14 -20.35 22.43
C ASP A 690 0.98 -21.09 23.79
N ASP A 691 -0.02 -21.98 23.92
CA ASP A 691 -0.44 -22.69 25.16
C ASP A 691 -0.37 -21.82 26.45
N THR A 692 -0.81 -20.57 26.31
CA THR A 692 -0.55 -19.54 27.33
C THR A 692 -1.55 -19.67 28.49
N PRO A 693 -1.10 -19.87 29.74
CA PRO A 693 -1.99 -20.08 30.87
C PRO A 693 -2.78 -18.80 31.19
N ALA A 694 -4.11 -18.94 31.26
CA ALA A 694 -5.03 -17.86 31.57
C ALA A 694 -5.63 -18.01 32.97
N TYR A 695 -5.89 -16.87 33.62
CA TYR A 695 -6.43 -16.81 34.98
C TYR A 695 -7.51 -15.74 35.12
N LEU A 696 -8.46 -15.99 36.02
CA LEU A 696 -9.43 -15.01 36.52
C LEU A 696 -9.03 -14.61 37.95
N ILE A 697 -9.03 -13.32 38.26
CA ILE A 697 -8.89 -12.80 39.62
C ILE A 697 -10.12 -11.97 39.96
N ASN A 698 -10.77 -12.28 41.08
CA ASN A 698 -11.80 -11.39 41.65
C ASN A 698 -11.10 -10.33 42.51
N ALA A 699 -11.13 -9.08 42.06
CA ALA A 699 -10.55 -7.94 42.78
C ALA A 699 -11.42 -7.44 43.95
N LYS A 700 -12.54 -8.10 44.25
CA LYS A 700 -13.32 -7.87 45.45
C LYS A 700 -13.39 -9.10 46.34
N HIS A 701 -13.38 -8.85 47.64
CA HIS A 701 -13.61 -9.86 48.67
C HIS A 701 -14.51 -9.25 49.76
N SER A 702 -15.58 -9.96 50.13
CA SER A 702 -16.57 -9.48 51.12
C SER A 702 -17.08 -8.05 50.84
N GLY A 703 -17.36 -7.75 49.57
CA GLY A 703 -17.88 -6.46 49.08
C GLY A 703 -16.85 -5.32 48.97
N LYS A 704 -15.66 -5.45 49.57
CA LYS A 704 -14.56 -4.46 49.47
C LYS A 704 -13.60 -4.83 48.35
N TYR A 705 -12.91 -3.83 47.80
CA TYR A 705 -11.73 -4.08 46.96
C TYR A 705 -10.61 -4.70 47.80
N ILE A 706 -9.82 -5.57 47.18
CA ILE A 706 -8.63 -6.17 47.78
C ILE A 706 -7.51 -5.12 47.86
N ASP A 707 -6.70 -5.17 48.91
CA ASP A 707 -5.52 -4.31 49.09
C ASP A 707 -4.42 -4.64 48.06
N ASP A 708 -3.58 -3.66 47.72
CA ASP A 708 -2.47 -3.81 46.78
C ASP A 708 -1.63 -5.09 47.01
N ASN A 709 -1.17 -5.26 48.25
CA ASN A 709 -0.40 -6.41 48.69
C ASN A 709 -1.21 -7.72 48.62
N GLY A 710 -2.52 -7.67 48.89
CA GLY A 710 -3.49 -8.74 48.62
C GLY A 710 -3.55 -9.12 47.14
N PHE A 711 -3.70 -8.17 46.23
CA PHE A 711 -3.70 -8.42 44.78
C PHE A 711 -2.36 -9.01 44.32
N MET A 712 -1.23 -8.47 44.79
CA MET A 712 0.10 -8.97 44.47
C MET A 712 0.36 -10.39 45.01
N LYS A 713 -0.25 -10.78 46.14
CA LYS A 713 -0.27 -12.18 46.62
C LYS A 713 -1.10 -13.07 45.69
N LEU A 714 -2.29 -12.65 45.26
CA LEU A 714 -3.13 -13.43 44.33
C LEU A 714 -2.47 -13.61 42.96
N LEU A 715 -1.84 -12.56 42.43
CA LEU A 715 -0.98 -12.60 41.24
C LEU A 715 0.15 -13.64 41.41
N LYS A 716 0.90 -13.57 42.51
CA LYS A 716 2.00 -14.52 42.78
C LYS A 716 1.48 -15.96 42.92
N LEU A 717 0.29 -16.16 43.50
CA LEU A 717 -0.32 -17.47 43.66
C LEU A 717 -0.77 -18.05 42.31
N ALA A 718 -1.44 -17.26 41.46
CA ALA A 718 -1.80 -17.65 40.10
C ALA A 718 -0.59 -18.14 39.29
N LEU A 719 0.47 -17.32 39.27
CA LEU A 719 1.73 -17.60 38.56
C LEU A 719 2.55 -18.73 39.18
N SER A 720 2.26 -19.15 40.42
CA SER A 720 2.89 -20.32 41.06
C SER A 720 2.28 -21.65 40.63
N HIS A 721 1.19 -21.65 39.85
CA HIS A 721 0.35 -22.78 39.46
C HIS A 721 -0.31 -23.58 40.62
N ASN A 722 0.05 -23.35 41.88
CA ASN A 722 -0.49 -24.01 43.06
C ASN A 722 -1.82 -23.40 43.52
N LEU A 723 -2.89 -23.61 42.73
CA LEU A 723 -4.25 -23.22 43.07
C LEU A 723 -4.96 -24.32 43.87
N PRO A 724 -5.67 -24.00 44.97
CA PRO A 724 -6.51 -24.98 45.67
C PRO A 724 -7.75 -25.33 44.84
N ASP A 725 -8.05 -26.62 44.67
CA ASP A 725 -9.20 -27.12 43.90
C ASP A 725 -10.52 -26.95 44.68
N ILE A 726 -11.05 -25.72 44.67
CA ILE A 726 -12.29 -25.34 45.38
C ILE A 726 -13.48 -25.46 44.42
N LYS A 727 -14.34 -26.46 44.66
CA LYS A 727 -15.60 -26.64 43.93
C LYS A 727 -16.78 -26.12 44.76
N THR A 728 -17.35 -25.01 44.31
CA THR A 728 -18.53 -24.39 44.93
C THR A 728 -19.66 -24.24 43.92
N ASP A 729 -20.50 -25.29 43.81
CA ASP A 729 -21.82 -25.19 43.17
C ASP A 729 -22.78 -24.43 44.10
N ASP A 730 -22.62 -23.11 44.15
CA ASP A 730 -23.45 -22.18 44.91
C ASP A 730 -24.53 -21.56 43.99
N PHE A 731 -25.74 -21.36 44.52
CA PHE A 731 -26.85 -20.70 43.83
C PHE A 731 -26.44 -19.35 43.19
N ARG A 732 -25.56 -18.60 43.86
CA ARG A 732 -24.99 -17.32 43.39
C ARG A 732 -24.24 -17.47 42.05
N VAL A 733 -23.57 -18.60 41.82
CA VAL A 733 -22.89 -18.90 40.54
C VAL A 733 -23.91 -19.12 39.43
N GLY A 734 -25.02 -19.80 39.72
CA GLY A 734 -26.13 -19.98 38.78
C GLY A 734 -26.76 -18.65 38.34
N GLU A 735 -26.98 -17.73 39.28
CA GLU A 735 -27.50 -16.38 38.98
C GLU A 735 -26.51 -15.58 38.11
N LEU A 736 -25.21 -15.60 38.45
CA LEU A 736 -24.18 -14.90 37.70
C LEU A 736 -24.02 -15.45 36.26
N LYS A 737 -24.00 -16.78 36.10
CA LYS A 737 -23.99 -17.46 34.80
C LYS A 737 -25.23 -17.12 33.97
N GLY A 738 -26.39 -16.94 34.62
CA GLY A 738 -27.59 -16.38 34.01
C GLY A 738 -27.41 -14.96 33.48
N LYS A 739 -26.82 -14.05 34.26
CA LYS A 739 -26.53 -12.66 33.86
C LYS A 739 -25.58 -12.61 32.65
N TYR A 740 -24.48 -13.37 32.69
CA TYR A 740 -23.53 -13.50 31.56
C TYR A 740 -24.22 -13.99 30.28
N ARG A 741 -24.99 -15.09 30.37
CA ARG A 741 -25.71 -15.66 29.21
C ARG A 741 -26.72 -14.68 28.62
N ASN A 742 -27.49 -13.98 29.45
CA ASN A 742 -28.49 -13.01 29.00
C ASN A 742 -27.84 -11.79 28.32
N PHE A 743 -26.72 -11.29 28.86
CA PHE A 743 -25.96 -10.21 28.23
C PHE A 743 -25.43 -10.63 26.85
N LEU A 744 -24.74 -11.78 26.78
CA LEU A 744 -24.13 -12.26 25.53
C LEU A 744 -25.16 -12.62 24.47
N SER A 745 -26.28 -13.26 24.83
CA SER A 745 -27.35 -13.56 23.88
C SER A 745 -28.04 -12.30 23.34
N SER A 746 -28.15 -11.24 24.16
CA SER A 746 -28.71 -9.94 23.73
C SER A 746 -27.80 -9.19 22.75
N LYS A 747 -26.47 -9.35 22.85
CA LYS A 747 -25.50 -8.55 22.08
C LYS A 747 -24.86 -9.28 20.91
N PHE A 748 -24.64 -10.59 21.02
CA PHE A 748 -23.94 -11.41 20.01
C PHE A 748 -24.79 -12.59 19.49
N GLY A 749 -25.97 -12.84 20.08
CA GLY A 749 -26.94 -13.81 19.56
C GLY A 749 -26.39 -15.23 19.43
N LYS A 750 -26.49 -15.81 18.22
CA LYS A 750 -26.01 -17.16 17.89
C LYS A 750 -24.58 -17.20 17.33
N CYS A 751 -23.83 -16.10 17.40
CA CYS A 751 -22.51 -15.98 16.78
C CYS A 751 -21.32 -16.37 17.70
N LEU A 752 -21.60 -16.77 18.95
CA LEU A 752 -20.57 -17.24 19.89
C LEU A 752 -20.04 -18.63 19.49
N PRO A 753 -18.71 -18.87 19.53
CA PRO A 753 -18.12 -20.21 19.39
C PRO A 753 -18.61 -21.17 20.48
N GLU A 754 -18.57 -22.48 20.22
CA GLU A 754 -18.99 -23.50 21.19
C GLU A 754 -18.00 -23.63 22.36
N GLU A 755 -16.73 -23.26 22.15
CA GLU A 755 -15.70 -23.25 23.20
C GLU A 755 -15.85 -22.08 24.19
N PHE A 756 -16.68 -21.08 23.89
CA PHE A 756 -16.83 -19.85 24.68
C PHE A 756 -17.85 -20.06 25.80
N SER A 757 -17.37 -20.54 26.95
CA SER A 757 -18.19 -20.93 28.11
C SER A 757 -17.82 -20.19 29.41
N PHE A 758 -18.75 -20.24 30.38
CA PHE A 758 -18.53 -19.91 31.80
C PHE A 758 -18.17 -21.20 32.54
#